data_AF-A0A444HC32-F1
#
_entry.id   AF-A0A444HC32-F1
#
_cell.length_a   1.000
_cell.length_b   1.000
_cell.length_c   1.000
_cell.angle_alpha   90.00
_cell.angle_beta   90.00
_cell.angle_gamma   90.00
#
_symmetry.space_group_name_H-M   'P 1'
#
loop_
_entity.id
_entity.type
_entity.pdbx_description
1 polymer ?
#
loop_
_entity_poly.entity_id
_entity_poly.type
_entity_poly.pdbx_seq_one_letter_code
_entity_poly.pdbx_strand_id
1 'polypeptide(L)'
;MKNLYLLICTILLCYADGYSQNIEYIKQENTRLIKAREIESDIEKYITLNLKSYTLTSDKEYKIKEAIITESRAHGEILNDKKIQDALIDVKKAELRNLYFKNNPGIESVMKATPIVYTVPADCNNGNFEQGLAGYTFTRRTAKPFDILNCEITTRNAPFFNPFVPSINNFTTEGATLITQPGFDQSLLPFNIQVPMIHSGNSSIKLNRSTGGTDITTMTSTIRPSTNEIGFSYSLIVENPHPDIPADQPFFTVRIYRDNQIVNTNNICLTADENNPLFFPNVPKPAKPSILYTGWLCDRIKIPDEMVGLDLILEFVIADCGQGGHFGTVYIDDICDTCERPGFGSIQIDNKGFNCPTTPFNVCGLITMPVENNGNPVSVTLNVVEENTGQIVNTYTNVVITNPTASLFERRFCFTVDPSIYSNGDYTFVAIANFGTHEVSDFGATNSIDLSFNSNAAVLDSFVVRGDLYWTDSEESYDLEFLVDSVCCPNSTVIDPIPAYYATTVTENHINLYSVAAKLNYECFRWRIKTSCGWSEWCCLTTYFGYDFPSNAYWGNAYEPACYDGSINLCEPFLYEADPVAANSSQFEQREQYITAVNIINNNANVMYQAGNYVELLPNFNALNSSVFTAQIEDCVAQTVFTISGDRTKDDTENNIYLVKQSAQPDNGFNVYPNPTEGMLSVRSDIKVNLFTLTDMTGKEIKRISNNQTSGEVRINISEFPSGIYLLSADGQVIQKIIKN
;
A
#
# COMPACT_ATOMS: atom_id res chain seq x y z
N MET A 1 -25.39 16.44 33.24
CA MET A 1 -24.99 17.62 32.44
C MET A 1 -23.48 17.91 32.50
N LYS A 2 -22.79 17.86 33.64
CA LYS A 2 -21.31 18.07 33.70
C LYS A 2 -20.48 17.03 32.92
N ASN A 3 -20.91 15.77 32.85
CA ASN A 3 -20.17 14.71 32.15
C ASN A 3 -20.38 14.69 30.62
N LEU A 4 -21.46 15.31 30.11
CA LEU A 4 -21.70 15.44 28.67
C LEU A 4 -20.81 16.55 28.06
N TYR A 5 -20.51 17.60 28.85
CA TYR A 5 -19.54 18.63 28.48
C TYR A 5 -18.10 18.12 28.44
N LEU A 6 -17.74 17.17 29.32
CA LEU A 6 -16.38 16.62 29.37
C LEU A 6 -16.09 15.74 28.14
N LEU A 7 -17.07 14.95 27.67
CA LEU A 7 -16.94 14.08 26.50
C LEU A 7 -16.88 14.88 25.17
N ILE A 8 -17.65 15.96 25.07
CA ILE A 8 -17.61 16.89 23.94
C ILE A 8 -16.28 17.66 23.94
N CYS A 9 -15.76 18.04 25.12
CA CYS A 9 -14.42 18.66 25.23
C CYS A 9 -13.30 17.71 24.82
N THR A 10 -13.34 16.41 25.18
CA THR A 10 -12.28 15.46 24.80
C THR A 10 -12.27 15.14 23.30
N ILE A 11 -13.43 15.06 22.64
CA ILE A 11 -13.50 14.90 21.18
C ILE A 11 -13.02 16.17 20.47
N LEU A 12 -13.42 17.36 20.96
CA LEU A 12 -12.92 18.65 20.45
C LEU A 12 -11.41 18.82 20.65
N LEU A 13 -10.83 18.28 21.73
CA LEU A 13 -9.40 18.35 22.00
C LEU A 13 -8.58 17.47 21.03
N CYS A 14 -9.04 16.25 20.72
CA CYS A 14 -8.35 15.39 19.73
C CYS A 14 -8.38 15.98 18.31
N TYR A 15 -9.49 16.60 17.89
CA TYR A 15 -9.55 17.32 16.60
C TYR A 15 -8.67 18.60 16.60
N ALA A 16 -8.56 19.28 17.73
CA ALA A 16 -7.71 20.47 17.86
C ALA A 16 -6.21 20.14 17.78
N ASP A 17 -5.78 19.01 18.37
CA ASP A 17 -4.39 18.58 18.36
C ASP A 17 -3.92 18.17 16.94
N GLY A 18 -4.75 17.45 16.17
CA GLY A 18 -4.46 17.12 14.77
C GLY A 18 -4.38 18.34 13.86
N TYR A 19 -5.26 19.32 14.05
CA TYR A 19 -5.22 20.59 13.30
C TYR A 19 -3.98 21.43 13.65
N SER A 20 -3.56 21.43 14.92
CA SER A 20 -2.36 22.15 15.37
C SER A 20 -1.07 21.56 14.79
N GLN A 21 -0.94 20.23 14.73
CA GLN A 21 0.23 19.57 14.13
C GLN A 21 0.36 19.83 12.64
N ASN A 22 -0.77 19.82 11.92
CA ASN A 22 -0.81 20.15 10.49
C ASN A 22 -0.31 21.57 10.21
N ILE A 23 -0.81 22.55 10.97
CA ILE A 23 -0.37 23.95 10.85
C ILE A 23 1.13 24.08 11.13
N GLU A 24 1.62 23.38 12.15
CA GLU A 24 3.04 23.40 12.49
C GLU A 24 3.90 22.79 11.38
N TYR A 25 3.50 21.64 10.83
CA TYR A 25 4.14 21.02 9.67
C TYR A 25 4.20 21.99 8.48
N ILE A 26 3.05 22.55 8.09
CA ILE A 26 2.96 23.50 6.97
C ILE A 26 3.85 24.72 7.21
N LYS A 27 3.94 25.21 8.45
CA LYS A 27 4.83 26.33 8.80
C LYS A 27 6.31 25.96 8.69
N GLN A 28 6.70 24.80 9.19
CA GLN A 28 8.08 24.31 9.10
C GLN A 28 8.47 24.10 7.63
N GLU A 29 7.56 23.54 6.85
CA GLU A 29 7.78 23.24 5.45
C GLU A 29 7.84 24.51 4.59
N ASN A 30 6.99 25.50 4.87
CA ASN A 30 7.11 26.83 4.26
C ASN A 30 8.45 27.50 4.60
N THR A 31 8.98 27.29 5.81
CA THR A 31 10.30 27.79 6.20
C THR A 31 11.41 27.09 5.41
N ARG A 32 11.30 25.77 5.19
CA ARG A 32 12.22 25.02 4.32
C ARG A 32 12.18 25.55 2.88
N LEU A 33 10.98 25.80 2.34
CA LEU A 33 10.81 26.32 0.97
C LEU A 33 11.48 27.68 0.76
N ILE A 34 11.50 28.56 1.76
CA ILE A 34 12.23 29.84 1.66
C ILE A 34 13.73 29.57 1.46
N LYS A 35 14.33 28.71 2.29
CA LYS A 35 15.75 28.33 2.16
C LYS A 35 16.04 27.63 0.82
N ALA A 36 15.15 26.74 0.40
CA ALA A 36 15.28 26.02 -0.85
C ALA A 36 15.22 26.97 -2.08
N ARG A 37 14.42 28.05 -2.03
CA ARG A 37 14.41 29.10 -3.06
C ARG A 37 15.71 29.91 -3.09
N GLU A 38 16.34 30.16 -1.94
CA GLU A 38 17.66 30.80 -1.89
C GLU A 38 18.72 29.92 -2.57
N ILE A 39 18.67 28.60 -2.32
CA ILE A 39 19.54 27.61 -2.98
C ILE A 39 19.29 27.61 -4.50
N GLU A 40 18.04 27.64 -4.97
CA GLU A 40 17.76 27.77 -6.41
C GLU A 40 18.38 29.02 -7.01
N SER A 41 18.26 30.16 -6.34
CA SER A 41 18.90 31.39 -6.80
C SER A 41 20.42 31.26 -6.92
N ASP A 42 21.05 30.53 -6.00
CA ASP A 42 22.49 30.29 -6.04
C ASP A 42 22.89 29.29 -7.13
N ILE A 43 22.06 28.26 -7.39
CA ILE A 43 22.23 27.36 -8.53
C ILE A 43 22.13 28.14 -9.85
N GLU A 44 21.13 29.02 -10.01
CA GLU A 44 20.98 29.84 -11.22
C GLU A 44 22.18 30.77 -11.45
N LYS A 45 22.70 31.40 -10.38
CA LYS A 45 23.94 32.20 -10.45
C LYS A 45 25.12 31.34 -10.88
N TYR A 46 25.29 30.16 -10.28
CA TYR A 46 26.36 29.23 -10.63
C TYR A 46 26.29 28.82 -12.10
N ILE A 47 25.10 28.42 -12.58
CA ILE A 47 24.88 28.06 -13.97
C ILE A 47 25.24 29.25 -14.88
N THR A 48 24.72 30.44 -14.59
CA THR A 48 24.94 31.64 -15.42
C THR A 48 26.42 31.99 -15.54
N LEU A 49 27.18 31.90 -14.45
CA LEU A 49 28.62 32.18 -14.43
C LEU A 49 29.43 31.18 -15.24
N ASN A 50 29.03 29.90 -15.23
CA ASN A 50 29.81 28.81 -15.82
C ASN A 50 29.32 28.38 -17.22
N LEU A 51 28.13 28.79 -17.64
CA LEU A 51 27.48 28.34 -18.89
C LEU A 51 28.34 28.60 -20.14
N LYS A 52 28.99 29.77 -20.21
CA LYS A 52 29.83 30.16 -21.36
C LYS A 52 31.12 29.35 -21.45
N SER A 53 31.74 29.02 -20.32
CA SER A 53 33.00 28.27 -20.26
C SER A 53 32.80 26.76 -20.28
N TYR A 54 31.60 26.27 -19.98
CA TYR A 54 31.30 24.84 -19.93
C TYR A 54 31.11 24.25 -21.34
N THR A 55 31.83 23.15 -21.61
CA THR A 55 31.82 22.43 -22.88
C THR A 55 31.36 21.00 -22.68
N LEU A 56 30.40 20.56 -23.51
CA LEU A 56 29.98 19.17 -23.56
C LEU A 56 31.09 18.32 -24.21
N THR A 57 31.10 17.02 -23.91
CA THR A 57 31.97 16.08 -24.63
C THR A 57 31.49 15.96 -26.07
N SER A 58 32.43 15.75 -27.01
CA SER A 58 32.10 15.65 -28.44
C SER A 58 31.11 14.53 -28.74
N ASP A 59 31.17 13.41 -28.02
CA ASP A 59 30.21 12.29 -28.15
C ASP A 59 28.79 12.70 -27.70
N LYS A 60 28.65 13.39 -26.57
CA LYS A 60 27.34 13.84 -26.09
C LYS A 60 26.72 14.88 -27.01
N GLU A 61 27.51 15.87 -27.40
CA GLU A 61 27.06 16.91 -28.33
C GLU A 61 26.63 16.31 -29.67
N TYR A 62 27.37 15.31 -30.19
CA TYR A 62 27.00 14.58 -31.39
C TYR A 62 25.67 13.85 -31.21
N LYS A 63 25.51 13.05 -30.15
CA LYS A 63 24.27 12.29 -29.90
C LYS A 63 23.03 13.18 -29.78
N ILE A 64 23.14 14.32 -29.10
CA ILE A 64 22.04 15.27 -28.95
C ILE A 64 21.66 15.88 -30.30
N LYS A 65 22.67 16.30 -31.09
CA LYS A 65 22.43 16.84 -32.44
C LYS A 65 21.79 15.81 -33.36
N GLU A 66 22.32 14.58 -33.37
CA GLU A 66 21.77 13.51 -34.21
C GLU A 66 20.34 13.16 -33.84
N ALA A 67 20.00 13.09 -32.54
CA ALA A 67 18.63 12.86 -32.09
C ALA A 67 17.67 13.93 -32.62
N ILE A 68 18.00 15.21 -32.40
CA ILE A 68 17.17 16.35 -32.84
C ILE A 68 17.04 16.40 -34.38
N ILE A 69 18.14 16.15 -35.11
CA ILE A 69 18.17 16.17 -36.58
C ILE A 69 17.34 15.02 -37.16
N THR A 70 17.48 13.83 -36.60
CA THR A 70 16.73 12.64 -37.03
C THR A 70 15.24 12.88 -36.85
N GLU A 71 14.86 13.37 -35.67
CA GLU A 71 13.49 13.67 -35.30
C GLU A 71 12.86 14.72 -36.24
N SER A 72 13.54 15.84 -36.44
CA SER A 72 13.01 16.92 -37.27
C SER A 72 12.88 16.53 -38.75
N ARG A 73 13.79 15.68 -39.25
CA ARG A 73 13.67 15.11 -40.60
C ARG A 73 12.44 14.21 -40.74
N ALA A 74 12.12 13.42 -39.71
CA ALA A 74 10.97 12.54 -39.71
C ALA A 74 9.64 13.32 -39.78
N HIS A 75 9.57 14.48 -39.12
CA HIS A 75 8.34 15.29 -39.05
C HIS A 75 8.23 16.39 -40.11
N GLY A 76 9.22 16.53 -40.98
CA GLY A 76 9.28 17.60 -41.98
C GLY A 76 9.40 18.99 -41.35
N GLU A 77 9.91 19.07 -40.12
CA GLU A 77 10.19 20.33 -39.45
C GLU A 77 11.47 20.96 -40.00
N ILE A 78 11.42 22.27 -40.27
CA ILE A 78 12.62 23.04 -40.59
C ILE A 78 13.35 23.33 -39.28
N LEU A 79 14.38 22.54 -38.99
CA LEU A 79 15.34 22.90 -37.95
C LEU A 79 16.01 24.22 -38.31
N ASN A 80 15.91 25.18 -37.40
CA ASN A 80 16.82 26.30 -37.38
C ASN A 80 17.95 26.02 -36.39
N ASP A 81 19.11 26.62 -36.64
CA ASP A 81 20.28 26.47 -35.75
C ASP A 81 19.95 26.85 -34.31
N LYS A 82 18.96 27.72 -34.10
CA LYS A 82 18.49 28.15 -32.79
C LYS A 82 17.92 26.98 -31.96
N LYS A 83 17.02 26.15 -32.48
CA LYS A 83 16.45 24.98 -31.75
C LYS A 83 17.55 24.03 -31.27
N ILE A 84 18.55 23.78 -32.11
CA ILE A 84 19.70 22.93 -31.77
C ILE A 84 20.55 23.58 -30.67
N GLN A 85 20.83 24.88 -30.78
CA GLN A 85 21.58 25.60 -29.75
C GLN A 85 20.84 25.67 -28.41
N ASP A 86 19.52 25.87 -28.43
CA ASP A 86 18.69 25.91 -27.23
C ASP A 86 18.73 24.56 -26.50
N ALA A 87 18.59 23.44 -27.23
CA ALA A 87 18.71 22.11 -26.64
C ALA A 87 20.10 21.84 -26.03
N LEU A 88 21.18 22.26 -26.72
CA LEU A 88 22.54 22.13 -26.20
C LEU A 88 22.75 23.00 -24.95
N ILE A 89 22.15 24.19 -24.89
CA ILE A 89 22.19 25.06 -23.72
C ILE A 89 21.48 24.38 -22.54
N ASP A 90 20.30 23.80 -22.75
CA ASP A 90 19.55 23.12 -21.69
C ASP A 90 20.34 21.92 -21.12
N VAL A 91 21.02 21.15 -21.97
CA VAL A 91 21.93 20.07 -21.52
C VAL A 91 23.05 20.63 -20.65
N LYS A 92 23.69 21.74 -21.05
CA LYS A 92 24.76 22.36 -20.27
C LYS A 92 24.27 22.83 -18.90
N LYS A 93 23.10 23.46 -18.84
CA LYS A 93 22.51 23.89 -17.55
C LYS A 93 22.28 22.71 -16.63
N ALA A 94 21.77 21.59 -17.15
CA ALA A 94 21.55 20.39 -16.37
C ALA A 94 22.84 19.76 -15.84
N GLU A 95 23.91 19.71 -16.65
CA GLU A 95 25.21 19.23 -16.18
C GLU A 95 25.83 20.16 -15.14
N LEU A 96 25.69 21.47 -15.30
CA LEU A 96 26.13 22.45 -14.30
C LEU A 96 25.33 22.34 -12.99
N ARG A 97 24.02 22.09 -13.07
CA ARG A 97 23.19 21.81 -11.88
C ARG A 97 23.68 20.55 -11.17
N ASN A 98 23.89 19.45 -11.89
CA ASN A 98 24.46 18.21 -11.34
C ASN A 98 25.82 18.46 -10.66
N LEU A 99 26.68 19.27 -11.28
CA LEU A 99 27.98 19.66 -10.71
C LEU A 99 27.81 20.49 -9.44
N TYR A 100 26.82 21.38 -9.37
CA TYR A 100 26.55 22.15 -8.15
C TYR A 100 26.16 21.24 -6.98
N PHE A 101 25.24 20.29 -7.19
CA PHE A 101 24.87 19.31 -6.15
C PHE A 101 26.06 18.43 -5.75
N LYS A 102 26.86 17.97 -6.71
CA LYS A 102 28.08 17.20 -6.45
C LYS A 102 29.09 17.96 -5.60
N ASN A 103 29.21 19.27 -5.81
CA ASN A 103 30.16 20.12 -5.09
C ASN A 103 29.63 20.59 -3.72
N ASN A 104 28.34 20.46 -3.46
CA ASN A 104 27.69 20.91 -2.23
C ASN A 104 26.88 19.76 -1.60
N PRO A 105 27.54 18.70 -1.11
CA PRO A 105 26.84 17.57 -0.51
C PRO A 105 26.04 18.06 0.72
N GLY A 106 24.75 17.73 0.77
CA GLY A 106 23.84 18.10 1.87
C GLY A 106 22.79 19.16 1.54
N ILE A 107 22.90 19.90 0.43
CA ILE A 107 21.83 20.83 0.01
C ILE A 107 20.58 20.07 -0.46
N GLU A 108 20.74 18.84 -0.95
CA GLU A 108 19.66 18.03 -1.50
C GLU A 108 18.55 17.76 -0.48
N SER A 109 18.90 17.55 0.79
CA SER A 109 17.92 17.33 1.87
C SER A 109 17.07 18.57 2.15
N VAL A 110 17.59 19.78 1.90
CA VAL A 110 16.83 21.03 2.03
C VAL A 110 15.82 21.18 0.90
N MET A 111 16.09 20.61 -0.27
CA MET A 111 15.23 20.69 -1.46
C MET A 111 14.06 19.70 -1.41
N LYS A 112 14.21 18.60 -0.68
CA LYS A 112 13.17 17.57 -0.51
C LYS A 112 12.21 17.92 0.62
N ALA A 113 10.94 17.61 0.41
CA ALA A 113 9.90 17.77 1.41
C ALA A 113 10.15 16.86 2.61
N THR A 114 9.86 17.38 3.80
CA THR A 114 9.92 16.57 5.02
C THR A 114 8.70 15.65 5.03
N PRO A 115 8.86 14.33 5.28
CA PRO A 115 7.72 13.45 5.50
C PRO A 115 6.85 13.99 6.64
N ILE A 116 5.54 13.95 6.44
CA ILE A 116 4.58 14.34 7.48
C ILE A 116 4.62 13.26 8.56
N VAL A 117 4.82 13.65 9.82
CA VAL A 117 4.69 12.72 10.95
C VAL A 117 3.21 12.64 11.31
N TYR A 118 2.56 11.54 10.94
CA TYR A 118 1.13 11.35 11.17
C TYR A 118 0.87 10.81 12.58
N THR A 119 0.10 11.54 13.38
CA THR A 119 -0.51 11.01 14.62
C THR A 119 -2.02 10.74 14.46
N VAL A 120 -2.60 11.21 13.36
CA VAL A 120 -4.00 11.05 12.93
C VAL A 120 -3.99 10.90 11.40
N PRO A 121 -4.90 10.12 10.78
CA PRO A 121 -5.02 10.09 9.33
C PRO A 121 -5.34 11.50 8.82
N ALA A 122 -4.43 12.09 8.06
CA ALA A 122 -4.68 13.31 7.32
C ALA A 122 -4.53 12.97 5.85
N ASP A 123 -5.67 12.91 5.14
CA ASP A 123 -5.68 12.82 3.70
C ASP A 123 -5.03 14.07 3.12
N CYS A 124 -3.90 13.87 2.44
CA CYS A 124 -3.31 14.77 1.46
C CYS A 124 -3.39 16.26 1.83
N ASN A 125 -2.52 16.67 2.75
CA ASN A 125 -2.41 18.06 3.15
C ASN A 125 -2.02 18.94 1.95
N ASN A 126 -2.77 20.01 1.72
CA ASN A 126 -2.53 20.98 0.64
C ASN A 126 -2.68 20.40 -0.79
N GLY A 127 -3.63 19.47 -0.98
CA GLY A 127 -3.93 18.87 -2.30
C GLY A 127 -4.38 19.83 -3.41
N ASN A 128 -4.90 21.00 -3.02
CA ASN A 128 -5.35 22.08 -3.92
C ASN A 128 -4.34 23.25 -4.02
N PHE A 129 -3.14 23.09 -3.47
CA PHE A 129 -2.04 24.07 -3.56
C PHE A 129 -2.31 25.48 -2.98
N GLU A 130 -3.40 25.70 -2.25
CA GLU A 130 -3.73 27.00 -1.64
C GLU A 130 -2.75 27.41 -0.52
N GLN A 131 -1.96 26.47 0.00
CA GLN A 131 -0.88 26.70 0.95
C GLN A 131 0.51 26.64 0.28
N GLY A 132 0.54 26.76 -1.06
CA GLY A 132 1.74 26.75 -1.87
C GLY A 132 2.25 25.35 -2.14
N LEU A 133 3.56 25.13 -1.97
CA LEU A 133 4.25 23.88 -2.35
C LEU A 133 4.59 23.00 -1.13
N ALA A 134 4.07 23.34 0.04
CA ALA A 134 4.37 22.60 1.27
C ALA A 134 3.86 21.15 1.13
N GLY A 135 4.71 20.18 1.45
CA GLY A 135 4.39 18.74 1.34
C GLY A 135 4.80 18.09 0.03
N TYR A 136 5.35 18.85 -0.92
CA TYR A 136 5.69 18.35 -2.25
C TYR A 136 7.19 18.45 -2.54
N THR A 137 7.73 17.38 -3.11
CA THR A 137 9.08 17.33 -3.68
C THR A 137 8.96 17.28 -5.19
N PHE A 138 9.73 18.12 -5.88
CA PHE A 138 9.80 18.13 -7.34
C PHE A 138 11.17 17.69 -7.77
N THR A 139 11.23 16.79 -8.75
CA THR A 139 12.50 16.41 -9.38
C THR A 139 12.40 16.48 -10.88
N ARG A 140 13.54 16.67 -11.54
CA ARG A 140 13.61 16.69 -12.99
C ARG A 140 14.85 15.97 -13.48
N ARG A 141 14.65 15.24 -14.58
CA ARG A 141 15.71 14.72 -15.44
C ARG A 141 15.60 15.39 -16.80
N THR A 142 16.74 15.74 -17.39
CA THR A 142 16.82 16.27 -18.75
C THR A 142 17.88 15.52 -19.54
N ALA A 143 17.82 15.63 -20.86
CA ALA A 143 18.98 15.47 -21.75
C ALA A 143 19.53 14.05 -21.93
N LYS A 144 18.64 13.05 -22.01
CA LYS A 144 18.96 11.75 -22.59
C LYS A 144 17.74 11.24 -23.34
N PRO A 145 17.88 10.76 -24.58
CA PRO A 145 16.84 9.96 -25.20
C PRO A 145 16.48 8.78 -24.29
N PHE A 146 15.21 8.42 -24.28
CA PHE A 146 14.69 7.32 -23.50
C PHE A 146 13.55 6.68 -24.26
N ASP A 147 13.50 5.36 -24.23
CA ASP A 147 12.34 4.63 -24.71
C ASP A 147 11.32 4.56 -23.58
N ILE A 148 10.07 4.83 -23.90
CA ILE A 148 8.95 4.73 -22.98
C ILE A 148 8.21 3.45 -23.32
N LEU A 149 8.32 2.44 -22.48
CA LEU A 149 7.46 1.26 -22.64
C LEU A 149 6.27 1.41 -21.69
N ASN A 150 5.04 1.51 -22.20
CA ASN A 150 3.82 1.52 -21.39
C ASN A 150 3.76 2.62 -20.30
N CYS A 151 4.17 3.85 -20.61
CA CYS A 151 4.32 4.94 -19.62
C CYS A 151 5.26 4.62 -18.44
N GLU A 152 6.12 3.60 -18.57
CA GLU A 152 7.00 3.19 -17.48
C GLU A 152 8.39 3.81 -17.57
N ILE A 153 8.83 4.38 -16.44
CA ILE A 153 10.15 4.97 -16.30
C ILE A 153 10.61 4.92 -14.85
N THR A 154 11.86 4.49 -14.63
CA THR A 154 12.46 4.48 -13.30
C THR A 154 12.79 5.90 -12.85
N THR A 155 12.03 6.40 -11.89
CA THR A 155 12.17 7.74 -11.27
C THR A 155 12.89 7.67 -9.92
N ARG A 156 12.59 6.66 -9.10
CA ARG A 156 13.20 6.47 -7.78
C ARG A 156 14.60 5.88 -7.88
N ASN A 157 15.51 6.41 -7.05
CA ASN A 157 16.94 6.04 -7.03
C ASN A 157 17.65 6.14 -8.39
N ALA A 158 17.01 6.80 -9.37
CA ALA A 158 17.55 6.95 -10.70
C ALA A 158 18.60 8.08 -10.67
N PRO A 159 19.78 7.85 -11.25
CA PRO A 159 20.77 8.91 -11.35
C PRO A 159 20.22 10.05 -12.22
N PHE A 160 20.68 11.28 -11.96
CA PHE A 160 20.37 12.48 -12.76
C PHE A 160 18.98 13.09 -12.57
N PHE A 161 18.17 12.62 -11.62
CA PHE A 161 17.01 13.37 -11.13
C PHE A 161 17.46 14.35 -10.06
N ASN A 162 17.43 15.64 -10.38
CA ASN A 162 17.78 16.69 -9.40
C ASN A 162 16.51 17.27 -8.80
N PRO A 163 16.43 17.42 -7.46
CA PRO A 163 15.32 18.13 -6.86
C PRO A 163 15.38 19.62 -7.22
N PHE A 164 14.23 20.25 -7.34
CA PHE A 164 14.13 21.70 -7.55
C PHE A 164 12.91 22.29 -6.84
N VAL A 165 12.89 23.62 -6.68
CA VAL A 165 11.68 24.34 -6.20
C VAL A 165 10.99 25.03 -7.37
N PRO A 166 9.72 24.69 -7.66
CA PRO A 166 8.92 25.39 -8.66
C PRO A 166 8.87 26.91 -8.43
N SER A 167 9.00 27.64 -9.52
CA SER A 167 8.78 29.08 -9.57
C SER A 167 7.29 29.42 -9.51
N ILE A 168 6.94 30.69 -9.31
CA ILE A 168 5.54 31.15 -9.29
C ILE A 168 5.22 31.86 -10.62
N ASN A 169 4.15 31.41 -11.30
CA ASN A 169 3.66 31.95 -12.57
C ASN A 169 4.75 32.15 -13.65
N ASN A 170 5.76 31.28 -13.68
CA ASN A 170 6.81 31.31 -14.70
C ASN A 170 6.73 30.07 -15.58
N PHE A 171 6.04 30.24 -16.70
CA PHE A 171 5.78 29.17 -17.67
C PHE A 171 6.99 28.84 -18.56
N THR A 172 8.09 29.59 -18.40
CA THR A 172 9.35 29.40 -19.14
C THR A 172 10.43 28.74 -18.30
N THR A 173 10.26 28.71 -16.98
CA THR A 173 11.19 28.01 -16.09
C THR A 173 11.10 26.51 -16.24
N GLU A 174 12.22 25.90 -15.94
CA GLU A 174 12.46 24.49 -16.05
C GLU A 174 11.67 23.68 -15.01
N GLY A 175 10.99 22.62 -15.45
CA GLY A 175 10.40 21.60 -14.60
C GLY A 175 8.98 21.82 -14.13
N ALA A 176 8.65 22.90 -13.41
CA ALA A 176 7.28 23.14 -12.94
C ALA A 176 7.07 24.59 -12.51
N THR A 177 5.81 25.01 -12.41
CA THR A 177 5.45 26.31 -11.83
C THR A 177 4.15 26.23 -11.02
N LEU A 178 4.16 26.84 -9.83
CA LEU A 178 2.97 27.11 -9.05
C LEU A 178 2.19 28.25 -9.72
N ILE A 179 0.94 27.99 -10.04
CA ILE A 179 0.03 28.97 -10.61
C ILE A 179 -0.75 29.59 -9.46
N THR A 180 -0.81 30.91 -9.44
CA THR A 180 -1.56 31.70 -8.43
C THR A 180 -2.36 32.83 -9.08
N GLN A 181 -2.38 32.85 -10.40
CA GLN A 181 -3.09 33.85 -11.20
C GLN A 181 -3.97 33.14 -12.23
N PRO A 182 -5.26 33.47 -12.31
CA PRO A 182 -6.14 32.89 -13.31
C PRO A 182 -5.70 33.29 -14.71
N GLY A 183 -5.90 32.39 -15.66
CA GLY A 183 -5.61 32.60 -17.06
C GLY A 183 -5.78 31.31 -17.86
N PHE A 184 -5.39 31.36 -19.13
CA PHE A 184 -5.49 30.24 -20.06
C PHE A 184 -4.10 29.76 -20.48
N ASP A 185 -3.99 28.46 -20.80
CA ASP A 185 -2.74 27.88 -21.28
C ASP A 185 -2.25 28.59 -22.55
N GLN A 186 -1.02 29.09 -22.50
CA GLN A 186 -0.44 29.92 -23.55
C GLN A 186 -0.09 29.14 -24.83
N SER A 187 0.11 27.82 -24.75
CA SER A 187 0.41 26.98 -25.93
C SER A 187 -0.82 26.73 -26.79
N LEU A 188 -2.02 26.81 -26.19
CA LEU A 188 -3.30 26.61 -26.87
C LEU A 188 -3.94 27.91 -27.40
N LEU A 189 -3.60 29.07 -26.82
CA LEU A 189 -4.12 30.37 -27.25
C LEU A 189 -3.94 30.70 -28.75
N PRO A 190 -2.79 30.38 -29.42
CA PRO A 190 -2.62 30.59 -30.86
C PRO A 190 -3.67 29.89 -31.73
N PHE A 191 -4.32 28.86 -31.18
CA PHE A 191 -5.36 28.07 -31.84
C PHE A 191 -6.77 28.48 -31.42
N ASN A 192 -6.90 29.59 -30.69
CA ASN A 192 -8.16 30.10 -30.16
C ASN A 192 -8.86 29.11 -29.22
N ILE A 193 -8.06 28.31 -28.51
CA ILE A 193 -8.51 27.35 -27.49
C ILE A 193 -8.17 27.93 -26.12
N GLN A 194 -9.15 27.93 -25.22
CA GLN A 194 -9.05 28.53 -23.89
C GLN A 194 -9.22 27.44 -22.82
N VAL A 195 -8.11 26.84 -22.42
CA VAL A 195 -8.07 25.89 -21.29
C VAL A 195 -7.62 26.64 -20.03
N PRO A 196 -8.46 26.74 -18.98
CA PRO A 196 -8.09 27.39 -17.72
C PRO A 196 -6.88 26.72 -17.08
N MET A 197 -5.97 27.50 -16.49
CA MET A 197 -4.77 26.99 -15.83
C MET A 197 -5.01 26.55 -14.38
N ILE A 198 -6.10 26.99 -13.75
CA ILE A 198 -6.52 26.62 -12.38
C ILE A 198 -7.86 25.90 -12.52
N HIS A 199 -8.05 24.78 -11.79
CA HIS A 199 -9.30 24.05 -11.80
C HIS A 199 -10.27 24.65 -10.78
N SER A 200 -9.85 24.69 -9.52
CA SER A 200 -10.64 25.16 -8.39
C SER A 200 -9.78 26.10 -7.52
N GLY A 201 -10.40 26.85 -6.60
CA GLY A 201 -9.66 27.77 -5.73
C GLY A 201 -8.93 28.89 -6.49
N ASN A 202 -7.69 29.17 -6.09
CA ASN A 202 -6.84 30.24 -6.65
C ASN A 202 -5.50 29.72 -7.17
N SER A 203 -5.22 28.44 -7.00
CA SER A 203 -3.90 27.87 -7.24
C SER A 203 -4.00 26.49 -7.86
N SER A 204 -2.98 26.14 -8.65
CA SER A 204 -2.78 24.81 -9.20
C SER A 204 -1.28 24.63 -9.50
N ILE A 205 -0.85 23.42 -9.82
CA ILE A 205 0.52 23.17 -10.26
C ILE A 205 0.55 22.81 -11.74
N LYS A 206 1.45 23.44 -12.50
CA LYS A 206 1.82 22.96 -13.84
C LYS A 206 3.15 22.22 -13.75
N LEU A 207 3.16 20.98 -14.24
CA LEU A 207 4.36 20.19 -14.42
C LEU A 207 4.80 20.24 -15.89
N ASN A 208 6.11 20.35 -16.06
CA ASN A 208 6.85 20.51 -17.30
C ASN A 208 6.50 21.76 -18.11
N ARG A 209 7.34 22.07 -19.11
CA ARG A 209 7.23 23.25 -19.99
C ARG A 209 6.60 22.90 -21.33
N SER A 210 6.03 23.90 -22.00
CA SER A 210 5.39 23.75 -23.31
C SER A 210 6.33 24.09 -24.48
N THR A 211 7.62 23.74 -24.40
CA THR A 211 8.63 24.09 -25.42
C THR A 211 9.38 22.90 -26.03
N GLY A 212 9.09 21.70 -25.54
CA GLY A 212 9.72 20.45 -25.97
C GLY A 212 11.10 20.23 -25.36
N GLY A 213 11.60 19.01 -25.49
CA GLY A 213 12.82 18.58 -24.82
C GLY A 213 12.88 17.07 -24.68
N THR A 214 13.64 16.58 -23.70
CA THR A 214 13.63 15.18 -23.24
C THR A 214 13.39 15.17 -21.73
N ASP A 215 12.59 16.12 -21.28
CA ASP A 215 12.41 16.41 -19.86
C ASP A 215 11.44 15.40 -19.26
N ILE A 216 11.80 14.88 -18.08
CA ILE A 216 10.89 14.13 -17.23
C ILE A 216 10.82 14.87 -15.91
N THR A 217 9.62 15.29 -15.55
CA THR A 217 9.34 15.98 -14.30
C THR A 217 8.51 15.08 -13.41
N THR A 218 8.91 14.96 -12.14
CA THR A 218 8.12 14.27 -11.13
C THR A 218 7.72 15.22 -10.01
N MET A 219 6.52 15.00 -9.47
CA MET A 219 6.02 15.60 -8.25
C MET A 219 5.64 14.49 -7.29
N THR A 220 6.23 14.49 -6.09
CA THR A 220 5.96 13.48 -5.07
C THR A 220 5.46 14.10 -3.77
N SER A 221 4.57 13.39 -3.10
CA SER A 221 4.11 13.73 -1.75
C SER A 221 3.97 12.48 -0.91
N THR A 222 4.32 12.58 0.37
CA THR A 222 3.99 11.54 1.35
C THR A 222 2.54 11.72 1.75
N ILE A 223 1.75 10.66 1.68
CA ILE A 223 0.32 10.66 2.02
C ILE A 223 0.00 9.52 2.99
N ARG A 224 -1.07 9.67 3.76
CA ARG A 224 -1.63 8.61 4.61
C ARG A 224 -3.13 8.49 4.35
N PRO A 225 -3.54 7.80 3.28
CA PRO A 225 -4.91 7.83 2.78
C PRO A 225 -5.87 7.14 3.77
N SER A 226 -7.06 7.72 3.94
CA SER A 226 -8.15 7.24 4.80
C SER A 226 -9.12 6.31 4.07
N THR A 227 -9.05 6.31 2.74
CA THR A 227 -9.78 5.40 1.85
C THR A 227 -8.82 4.72 0.89
N ASN A 228 -9.30 3.70 0.18
CA ASN A 228 -8.51 2.98 -0.82
C ASN A 228 -8.47 3.68 -2.19
N GLU A 229 -9.03 4.89 -2.31
CA GLU A 229 -9.04 5.69 -3.53
C GLU A 229 -8.46 7.10 -3.27
N ILE A 230 -7.61 7.55 -4.18
CA ILE A 230 -7.03 8.88 -4.17
C ILE A 230 -7.42 9.56 -5.48
N GLY A 231 -8.40 10.47 -5.43
CA GLY A 231 -8.79 11.26 -6.58
C GLY A 231 -7.85 12.44 -6.84
N PHE A 232 -7.85 12.95 -8.05
CA PHE A 232 -7.14 14.19 -8.42
C PHE A 232 -7.73 14.77 -9.71
N SER A 233 -7.60 16.07 -9.90
CA SER A 233 -7.96 16.76 -11.14
C SER A 233 -6.71 17.04 -11.96
N TYR A 234 -6.80 16.88 -13.28
CA TYR A 234 -5.70 17.17 -14.19
C TYR A 234 -6.17 17.74 -15.53
N SER A 235 -5.31 18.50 -16.19
CA SER A 235 -5.45 18.90 -17.58
C SER A 235 -4.15 18.67 -18.33
N LEU A 236 -4.15 17.69 -19.24
CA LEU A 236 -2.99 17.28 -20.01
C LEU A 236 -2.95 18.02 -21.36
N ILE A 237 -1.76 18.46 -21.76
CA ILE A 237 -1.48 19.05 -23.08
C ILE A 237 -0.19 18.44 -23.61
N VAL A 238 -0.27 17.79 -24.75
CA VAL A 238 0.85 17.04 -25.34
C VAL A 238 0.93 17.29 -26.84
N GLU A 239 2.14 17.30 -27.36
CA GLU A 239 2.35 17.15 -28.80
C GLU A 239 2.24 15.67 -29.19
N ASN A 240 1.68 15.39 -30.35
CA ASN A 240 1.58 14.04 -30.94
C ASN A 240 2.48 13.96 -32.19
N PRO A 241 3.80 13.82 -32.02
CA PRO A 241 4.73 13.70 -33.14
C PRO A 241 4.71 12.32 -33.79
N HIS A 242 4.53 11.24 -33.02
CA HIS A 242 4.78 9.87 -33.49
C HIS A 242 3.55 8.96 -33.40
N PRO A 243 2.47 9.24 -34.14
CA PRO A 243 1.23 8.45 -34.02
C PRO A 243 1.44 6.94 -34.24
N ASP A 244 2.47 6.57 -35.00
CA ASP A 244 2.82 5.17 -35.28
C ASP A 244 3.85 4.55 -34.30
N ILE A 245 4.44 5.33 -33.39
CA ILE A 245 5.47 4.87 -32.45
C ILE A 245 5.10 5.32 -31.02
N PRO A 246 4.20 4.59 -30.33
CA PRO A 246 3.75 4.93 -28.99
C PRO A 246 4.88 5.07 -27.96
N ALA A 247 5.97 4.33 -28.15
CA ALA A 247 7.08 4.28 -27.22
C ALA A 247 7.91 5.58 -27.15
N ASP A 248 7.70 6.49 -28.09
CA ASP A 248 8.37 7.78 -28.12
C ASP A 248 7.45 8.92 -27.71
N GLN A 249 6.16 8.68 -27.53
CA GLN A 249 5.18 9.72 -27.26
C GLN A 249 5.39 10.36 -25.88
N PRO A 250 5.19 11.68 -25.72
CA PRO A 250 5.09 12.27 -24.39
C PRO A 250 3.95 11.60 -23.62
N PHE A 251 4.14 11.45 -22.32
CA PHE A 251 3.18 10.74 -21.48
C PHE A 251 3.02 11.32 -20.08
N PHE A 252 1.87 11.05 -19.48
CA PHE A 252 1.53 11.33 -18.10
C PHE A 252 1.11 10.05 -17.38
N THR A 253 1.61 9.85 -16.15
CA THR A 253 1.23 8.73 -15.29
C THR A 253 1.24 9.13 -13.82
N VAL A 254 0.50 8.37 -13.01
CA VAL A 254 0.42 8.52 -11.56
C VAL A 254 0.66 7.16 -10.92
N ARG A 255 1.43 7.15 -9.83
CA ARG A 255 1.84 5.93 -9.13
C ARG A 255 1.76 6.11 -7.63
N ILE A 256 1.46 5.03 -6.92
CA ILE A 256 1.62 4.95 -5.47
C ILE A 256 2.75 3.99 -5.15
N TYR A 257 3.69 4.44 -4.31
CA TYR A 257 4.80 3.62 -3.84
C TYR A 257 4.69 3.31 -2.35
N ARG A 258 5.11 2.08 -2.03
CA ARG A 258 5.53 1.67 -0.69
C ARG A 258 6.84 0.90 -0.82
N ASP A 259 7.83 1.21 0.01
CA ASP A 259 9.09 0.48 0.07
C ASP A 259 9.75 0.22 -1.31
N ASN A 260 9.82 1.25 -2.16
CA ASN A 260 10.33 1.19 -3.54
C ASN A 260 9.47 0.45 -4.58
N GLN A 261 8.33 -0.11 -4.20
CA GLN A 261 7.45 -0.86 -5.11
C GLN A 261 6.18 -0.08 -5.43
N ILE A 262 5.71 -0.17 -6.67
CA ILE A 262 4.42 0.36 -7.11
C ILE A 262 3.34 -0.53 -6.51
N VAL A 263 2.37 0.04 -5.79
CA VAL A 263 1.33 -0.70 -5.07
C VAL A 263 -0.10 -0.38 -5.53
N ASN A 264 -0.29 0.52 -6.50
CA ASN A 264 -1.64 0.81 -7.01
C ASN A 264 -2.21 -0.36 -7.84
N THR A 265 -3.53 -0.59 -7.74
CA THR A 265 -4.21 -1.71 -8.41
C THR A 265 -4.73 -1.37 -9.81
N ASN A 266 -4.80 -0.08 -10.15
CA ASN A 266 -5.16 0.41 -11.47
C ASN A 266 -4.03 1.25 -12.07
N ASN A 267 -3.91 1.24 -13.39
CA ASN A 267 -2.87 1.97 -14.11
C ASN A 267 -3.43 3.25 -14.74
N ILE A 268 -2.71 4.36 -14.56
CA ILE A 268 -2.99 5.63 -15.24
C ILE A 268 -1.84 5.90 -16.20
N CYS A 269 -2.06 5.75 -17.50
CA CYS A 269 -1.07 5.93 -18.55
C CYS A 269 -1.69 6.68 -19.73
N LEU A 270 -1.33 7.96 -19.86
CA LEU A 270 -1.77 8.84 -20.95
C LEU A 270 -0.59 9.13 -21.87
N THR A 271 -0.49 8.43 -22.99
CA THR A 271 0.40 8.79 -24.10
C THR A 271 -0.33 9.64 -25.12
N ALA A 272 0.37 10.54 -25.81
CA ALA A 272 -0.22 11.28 -26.93
C ALA A 272 -0.73 10.33 -28.02
N ASP A 273 -2.05 10.32 -28.23
CA ASP A 273 -2.74 9.50 -29.24
C ASP A 273 -4.00 10.25 -29.71
N GLU A 274 -4.08 10.57 -30.99
CA GLU A 274 -5.23 11.25 -31.59
C GLU A 274 -6.50 10.39 -31.66
N ASN A 275 -6.37 9.07 -31.49
CA ASN A 275 -7.49 8.14 -31.43
C ASN A 275 -8.01 7.95 -30.00
N ASN A 276 -7.27 8.43 -28.99
CA ASN A 276 -7.74 8.40 -27.61
C ASN A 276 -8.78 9.53 -27.41
N PRO A 277 -10.04 9.18 -27.08
CA PRO A 277 -11.16 10.10 -27.08
C PRO A 277 -10.96 11.21 -26.05
N LEU A 278 -10.26 10.93 -24.95
CA LEU A 278 -9.94 11.91 -23.89
C LEU A 278 -9.25 13.16 -24.42
N PHE A 279 -8.58 13.06 -25.56
CA PHE A 279 -8.01 14.22 -26.24
C PHE A 279 -9.02 14.83 -27.20
N PHE A 280 -9.22 16.13 -27.07
CA PHE A 280 -9.94 16.89 -28.07
C PHE A 280 -9.14 16.91 -29.39
N PRO A 281 -9.68 16.32 -30.48
CA PRO A 281 -8.92 16.09 -31.71
C PRO A 281 -8.73 17.35 -32.58
N ASN A 282 -9.22 18.51 -32.15
CA ASN A 282 -9.38 19.69 -33.01
C ASN A 282 -8.54 20.88 -32.56
N VAL A 283 -7.21 20.76 -32.71
CA VAL A 283 -6.38 21.93 -33.01
C VAL A 283 -6.37 22.11 -34.54
N PRO A 284 -6.87 23.23 -35.10
CA PRO A 284 -6.93 23.41 -36.55
C PRO A 284 -5.55 23.27 -37.20
N LYS A 285 -5.43 22.40 -38.22
CA LYS A 285 -4.26 22.33 -39.11
C LYS A 285 -3.89 23.76 -39.56
N PRO A 286 -2.62 24.18 -39.38
CA PRO A 286 -1.45 23.45 -39.87
C PRO A 286 -0.40 23.09 -38.81
N ALA A 287 -0.73 22.99 -37.52
CA ALA A 287 0.24 22.61 -36.49
C ALA A 287 0.77 21.18 -36.74
N LYS A 288 2.02 21.10 -37.20
CA LYS A 288 2.84 19.89 -37.13
C LYS A 288 3.94 20.17 -36.11
N PRO A 289 4.13 19.31 -35.10
CA PRO A 289 3.24 18.19 -34.72
C PRO A 289 1.85 18.69 -34.25
N SER A 290 0.85 17.81 -34.28
CA SER A 290 -0.49 18.14 -33.76
C SER A 290 -0.45 18.24 -32.23
N ILE A 291 -1.10 19.24 -31.65
CA ILE A 291 -1.25 19.36 -30.19
C ILE A 291 -2.57 18.73 -29.78
N LEU A 292 -2.53 17.89 -28.76
CA LEU A 292 -3.67 17.25 -28.13
C LEU A 292 -3.85 17.81 -26.72
N TYR A 293 -5.09 17.92 -26.26
CA TYR A 293 -5.39 18.38 -24.91
C TYR A 293 -6.67 17.74 -24.37
N THR A 294 -6.75 17.59 -23.05
CA THR A 294 -7.92 16.99 -22.37
C THR A 294 -8.88 18.01 -21.77
N GLY A 295 -8.40 19.24 -21.51
CA GLY A 295 -9.05 20.12 -20.55
C GLY A 295 -9.05 19.51 -19.14
N TRP A 296 -9.78 20.11 -18.20
CA TRP A 296 -9.86 19.57 -16.84
C TRP A 296 -10.75 18.32 -16.79
N LEU A 297 -10.13 17.21 -16.42
CA LEU A 297 -10.75 15.94 -16.08
C LEU A 297 -10.34 15.58 -14.65
N CYS A 298 -11.05 14.63 -14.04
CA CYS A 298 -10.56 13.99 -12.81
C CYS A 298 -10.23 12.53 -13.09
N ASP A 299 -9.34 11.96 -12.27
CA ASP A 299 -9.09 10.53 -12.19
C ASP A 299 -8.97 10.11 -10.73
N ARG A 300 -8.84 8.80 -10.49
CA ARG A 300 -8.48 8.27 -9.17
C ARG A 300 -7.55 7.07 -9.28
N ILE A 301 -6.53 7.06 -8.42
CA ILE A 301 -5.64 5.93 -8.24
C ILE A 301 -6.08 5.12 -7.04
N LYS A 302 -6.09 3.80 -7.19
CA LYS A 302 -6.54 2.83 -6.18
C LYS A 302 -5.37 2.17 -5.52
N ILE A 303 -5.52 1.84 -4.25
CA ILE A 303 -4.57 1.05 -3.47
C ILE A 303 -5.31 -0.13 -2.82
N PRO A 304 -4.59 -1.18 -2.40
CA PRO A 304 -5.18 -2.26 -1.63
C PRO A 304 -5.74 -1.79 -0.30
N ASP A 305 -6.80 -2.45 0.17
CA ASP A 305 -7.49 -2.07 1.41
C ASP A 305 -6.56 -2.17 2.63
N GLU A 306 -5.63 -3.12 2.65
CA GLU A 306 -4.61 -3.29 3.70
C GLU A 306 -3.54 -2.17 3.72
N MET A 307 -3.48 -1.35 2.66
CA MET A 307 -2.59 -0.20 2.55
C MET A 307 -3.26 1.10 3.03
N VAL A 308 -4.56 1.09 3.33
CA VAL A 308 -5.27 2.24 3.88
C VAL A 308 -4.74 2.56 5.29
N GLY A 309 -4.49 3.84 5.54
CA GLY A 309 -3.93 4.32 6.81
C GLY A 309 -2.44 4.04 6.97
N LEU A 310 -1.70 3.71 5.89
CA LEU A 310 -0.24 3.60 5.89
C LEU A 310 0.40 4.83 5.26
N ASP A 311 1.67 5.05 5.56
CA ASP A 311 2.44 6.09 4.89
C ASP A 311 2.86 5.58 3.51
N LEU A 312 2.37 6.25 2.47
CA LEU A 312 2.62 5.94 1.07
C LEU A 312 3.23 7.16 0.37
N ILE A 313 3.78 6.95 -0.83
CA ILE A 313 4.30 8.03 -1.67
C ILE A 313 3.45 8.09 -2.94
N LEU A 314 2.73 9.19 -3.11
CA LEU A 314 2.07 9.56 -4.36
C LEU A 314 3.07 10.22 -5.29
N GLU A 315 3.19 9.73 -6.52
CA GLU A 315 4.05 10.27 -7.56
C GLU A 315 3.24 10.59 -8.82
N PHE A 316 3.37 11.82 -9.31
CA PHE A 316 2.95 12.24 -10.64
C PHE A 316 4.17 12.36 -11.54
N VAL A 317 4.09 11.83 -12.76
CA VAL A 317 5.17 11.88 -13.75
C VAL A 317 4.64 12.40 -15.07
N ILE A 318 5.30 13.42 -15.62
CA ILE A 318 5.07 13.92 -16.97
C ILE A 318 6.39 13.90 -17.73
N ALA A 319 6.36 13.45 -18.97
CA ALA A 319 7.53 13.39 -19.83
C ALA A 319 7.27 14.02 -21.21
N ASP A 320 8.31 14.62 -21.75
CA ASP A 320 8.43 14.95 -23.18
C ASP A 320 8.55 13.68 -24.04
N CYS A 321 8.57 13.86 -25.37
CA CYS A 321 8.88 12.79 -26.31
C CYS A 321 10.27 12.17 -26.02
N GLY A 322 10.35 10.84 -26.13
CA GLY A 322 11.57 10.05 -25.91
C GLY A 322 12.71 10.35 -26.88
N GLN A 323 12.38 10.71 -28.14
CA GLN A 323 13.35 11.14 -29.16
C GLN A 323 13.77 12.61 -29.02
N GLY A 324 12.97 13.39 -28.29
CA GLY A 324 13.21 14.79 -28.01
C GLY A 324 12.31 15.76 -28.80
N GLY A 325 12.47 17.05 -28.54
CA GLY A 325 11.91 18.14 -29.36
C GLY A 325 10.42 18.45 -29.14
N HIS A 326 9.66 17.52 -28.60
CA HIS A 326 8.21 17.64 -28.40
C HIS A 326 7.80 17.55 -26.94
N PHE A 327 6.85 18.37 -26.50
CA PHE A 327 6.50 18.47 -25.08
C PHE A 327 5.31 17.60 -24.65
N GLY A 328 5.35 17.23 -23.37
CA GLY A 328 4.16 16.93 -22.58
C GLY A 328 4.11 17.81 -21.35
N THR A 329 2.96 18.43 -21.06
CA THR A 329 2.74 19.23 -19.84
C THR A 329 1.39 18.92 -19.24
N VAL A 330 1.30 18.96 -17.91
CA VAL A 330 0.06 18.68 -17.19
C VAL A 330 -0.16 19.71 -16.09
N TYR A 331 -1.40 20.19 -15.99
CA TYR A 331 -1.89 20.92 -14.83
C TYR A 331 -2.50 19.92 -13.86
N ILE A 332 -2.25 20.05 -12.56
CA ILE A 332 -2.79 19.18 -11.51
C ILE A 332 -3.39 20.06 -10.41
N ASP A 333 -4.53 19.64 -9.87
CA ASP A 333 -5.26 20.31 -8.81
C ASP A 333 -6.12 19.32 -8.01
N ASP A 334 -6.68 19.77 -6.89
CA ASP A 334 -7.66 19.03 -6.08
C ASP A 334 -7.26 17.56 -5.78
N ILE A 335 -6.02 17.36 -5.34
CA ILE A 335 -5.54 16.03 -4.94
C ILE A 335 -6.27 15.59 -3.68
N CYS A 336 -6.78 14.35 -3.72
CA CYS A 336 -7.62 13.67 -2.74
C CYS A 336 -9.04 14.20 -2.61
N ASP A 337 -9.50 14.99 -3.59
CA ASP A 337 -10.93 15.20 -3.81
C ASP A 337 -11.59 13.96 -4.43
N THR A 338 -12.91 13.85 -4.29
CA THR A 338 -13.68 12.75 -4.85
C THR A 338 -13.81 12.86 -6.37
N CYS A 339 -13.40 11.83 -7.11
CA CYS A 339 -13.66 11.72 -8.55
C CYS A 339 -14.70 10.62 -8.82
N GLU A 340 -15.98 11.00 -8.88
CA GLU A 340 -17.08 10.05 -9.12
C GLU A 340 -17.01 9.42 -10.51
N ARG A 341 -16.54 10.18 -11.51
CA ARG A 341 -16.47 9.78 -12.91
C ARG A 341 -15.08 10.04 -13.50
N PRO A 342 -14.15 9.08 -13.36
CA PRO A 342 -12.82 9.18 -13.93
C PRO A 342 -12.87 9.39 -15.44
N GLY A 343 -11.93 10.17 -15.98
CA GLY A 343 -11.80 10.43 -17.42
C GLY A 343 -11.82 9.13 -18.23
N PHE A 344 -10.98 8.18 -17.85
CA PHE A 344 -10.84 6.84 -18.42
C PHE A 344 -11.94 5.84 -18.04
N GLY A 345 -12.85 6.24 -17.16
CA GLY A 345 -13.65 5.29 -16.42
C GLY A 345 -12.77 4.43 -15.51
N SER A 346 -13.35 3.36 -14.97
CA SER A 346 -12.63 2.44 -14.11
C SER A 346 -13.24 1.06 -14.22
N ILE A 347 -12.46 0.04 -13.93
CA ILE A 347 -12.98 -1.28 -13.55
C ILE A 347 -12.47 -1.57 -12.14
N GLN A 348 -13.25 -2.27 -11.34
CA GLN A 348 -12.88 -2.69 -10.00
C GLN A 348 -13.50 -4.05 -9.72
N ILE A 349 -12.68 -5.02 -9.32
CA ILE A 349 -13.12 -6.33 -8.85
C ILE A 349 -13.56 -6.18 -7.39
N ASP A 350 -14.65 -6.85 -7.00
CA ASP A 350 -15.04 -6.94 -5.59
C ASP A 350 -13.94 -7.70 -4.82
N ASN A 351 -13.47 -7.14 -3.70
CA ASN A 351 -12.40 -7.75 -2.89
C ASN A 351 -12.91 -9.02 -2.17
N LYS A 352 -12.86 -10.16 -2.88
CA LYS A 352 -13.32 -11.46 -2.41
C LYS A 352 -12.39 -12.56 -2.94
N GLY A 353 -11.56 -13.12 -2.07
CA GLY A 353 -10.77 -14.31 -2.35
C GLY A 353 -11.64 -15.57 -2.41
N PHE A 354 -11.19 -16.55 -3.19
CA PHE A 354 -11.84 -17.85 -3.37
C PHE A 354 -10.85 -18.96 -3.02
N ASN A 355 -11.13 -19.70 -1.94
CA ASN A 355 -10.32 -20.85 -1.55
C ASN A 355 -11.04 -22.15 -1.94
N CYS A 356 -10.42 -22.92 -2.82
CA CYS A 356 -10.86 -24.24 -3.30
C CYS A 356 -12.34 -24.36 -3.64
N PRO A 357 -12.89 -23.45 -4.48
CA PRO A 357 -14.25 -23.56 -4.93
C PRO A 357 -14.48 -24.89 -5.66
N THR A 358 -15.48 -25.66 -5.23
CA THR A 358 -15.84 -26.95 -5.86
C THR A 358 -17.00 -26.83 -6.86
N THR A 359 -17.64 -25.66 -6.91
CA THR A 359 -18.74 -25.35 -7.81
C THR A 359 -18.50 -23.99 -8.48
N PRO A 360 -19.10 -23.73 -9.67
CA PRO A 360 -18.95 -22.45 -10.34
C PRO A 360 -19.33 -21.27 -9.45
N PHE A 361 -18.49 -20.24 -9.46
CA PHE A 361 -18.65 -19.04 -8.62
C PHE A 361 -18.58 -17.78 -9.47
N ASN A 362 -19.04 -16.66 -8.91
CA ASN A 362 -19.06 -15.39 -9.61
C ASN A 362 -17.93 -14.47 -9.13
N VAL A 363 -17.10 -14.02 -10.07
CA VAL A 363 -16.18 -12.90 -9.89
C VAL A 363 -16.89 -11.66 -10.43
N CYS A 364 -17.25 -10.75 -9.54
CA CYS A 364 -18.03 -9.57 -9.86
C CYS A 364 -17.25 -8.31 -9.53
N GLY A 365 -17.76 -7.18 -10.03
CA GLY A 365 -17.19 -5.89 -9.75
C GLY A 365 -17.99 -4.74 -10.37
N LEU A 366 -17.42 -3.54 -10.30
CA LEU A 366 -18.01 -2.32 -10.84
C LEU A 366 -17.17 -1.77 -12.00
N ILE A 367 -17.87 -1.28 -13.01
CA ILE A 367 -17.31 -0.49 -14.12
C ILE A 367 -17.88 0.92 -13.99
N THR A 368 -17.01 1.91 -13.92
CA THR A 368 -17.39 3.32 -14.06
C THR A 368 -17.15 3.72 -15.50
N MET A 369 -18.14 4.29 -16.18
CA MET A 369 -17.97 4.66 -17.58
C MET A 369 -17.18 5.97 -17.74
N PRO A 370 -16.27 6.06 -18.73
CA PRO A 370 -15.50 7.27 -19.01
C PRO A 370 -16.41 8.44 -19.34
N VAL A 371 -15.90 9.67 -19.20
CA VAL A 371 -16.66 10.91 -19.45
C VAL A 371 -17.25 10.96 -20.88
N GLU A 372 -16.59 10.30 -21.82
CA GLU A 372 -16.92 10.35 -23.26
C GLU A 372 -17.88 9.26 -23.73
N ASN A 373 -18.06 8.20 -22.94
CA ASN A 373 -18.93 7.09 -23.30
C ASN A 373 -19.95 6.85 -22.18
N ASN A 374 -21.24 7.02 -22.48
CA ASN A 374 -22.32 6.66 -21.55
C ASN A 374 -22.86 5.23 -21.81
N GLY A 375 -22.39 4.57 -22.87
CA GLY A 375 -22.75 3.21 -23.28
C GLY A 375 -21.86 2.16 -22.63
N ASN A 376 -22.24 0.89 -22.78
CA ASN A 376 -21.48 -0.25 -22.28
C ASN A 376 -20.06 -0.32 -22.91
N PRO A 377 -19.04 -0.86 -22.21
CA PRO A 377 -17.75 -1.15 -22.81
C PRO A 377 -17.91 -2.08 -24.03
N VAL A 378 -16.98 -1.96 -24.99
CA VAL A 378 -16.92 -2.82 -26.18
C VAL A 378 -16.72 -4.28 -25.78
N SER A 379 -15.86 -4.53 -24.80
CA SER A 379 -15.70 -5.84 -24.17
C SER A 379 -15.27 -5.70 -22.71
N VAL A 380 -15.54 -6.73 -21.92
CA VAL A 380 -14.99 -6.90 -20.58
C VAL A 380 -14.50 -8.33 -20.49
N THR A 381 -13.26 -8.52 -20.06
CA THR A 381 -12.63 -9.83 -19.91
C THR A 381 -12.07 -10.02 -18.51
N LEU A 382 -12.03 -11.26 -18.06
CA LEU A 382 -11.35 -11.67 -16.83
C LEU A 382 -10.24 -12.65 -17.19
N ASN A 383 -9.00 -12.23 -17.04
CA ASN A 383 -7.84 -13.11 -17.13
C ASN A 383 -7.58 -13.73 -15.75
N VAL A 384 -7.28 -15.02 -15.74
CA VAL A 384 -6.82 -15.74 -14.54
C VAL A 384 -5.35 -16.07 -14.75
N VAL A 385 -4.49 -15.47 -13.93
CA VAL A 385 -3.03 -15.53 -14.03
C VAL A 385 -2.52 -16.45 -12.93
N GLU A 386 -1.68 -17.43 -13.26
CA GLU A 386 -1.02 -18.27 -12.27
C GLU A 386 0.15 -17.52 -11.63
N GLU A 387 0.19 -17.44 -10.30
CA GLU A 387 1.16 -16.63 -9.54
C GLU A 387 2.61 -17.06 -9.78
N ASN A 388 2.88 -18.36 -9.78
CA ASN A 388 4.25 -18.88 -9.89
C ASN A 388 4.89 -18.64 -11.26
N THR A 389 4.10 -18.61 -12.32
CA THR A 389 4.59 -18.54 -13.70
C THR A 389 4.28 -17.20 -14.37
N GLY A 390 3.35 -16.41 -13.82
CA GLY A 390 2.81 -15.21 -14.45
C GLY A 390 2.04 -15.48 -15.74
N GLN A 391 1.69 -16.74 -16.04
CA GLN A 391 0.98 -17.09 -17.26
C GLN A 391 -0.53 -16.93 -17.11
N ILE A 392 -1.18 -16.39 -18.16
CA ILE A 392 -2.63 -16.38 -18.26
C ILE A 392 -3.08 -17.81 -18.57
N VAL A 393 -3.73 -18.45 -17.59
CA VAL A 393 -4.23 -19.82 -17.69
C VAL A 393 -5.60 -19.87 -18.37
N ASN A 394 -6.42 -18.82 -18.18
CA ASN A 394 -7.71 -18.70 -18.84
C ASN A 394 -8.13 -17.23 -19.02
N THR A 395 -8.99 -16.99 -20.01
CA THR A 395 -9.63 -15.69 -20.26
C THR A 395 -11.13 -15.89 -20.42
N TYR A 396 -11.92 -15.35 -19.49
CA TYR A 396 -13.38 -15.32 -19.60
C TYR A 396 -13.84 -14.09 -20.38
N THR A 397 -14.80 -14.30 -21.27
CA THR A 397 -15.44 -13.26 -22.09
C THR A 397 -16.96 -13.24 -21.93
N ASN A 398 -17.52 -14.21 -21.22
CA ASN A 398 -18.95 -14.38 -20.89
C ASN A 398 -19.37 -13.47 -19.74
N VAL A 399 -19.15 -12.16 -19.89
CA VAL A 399 -19.53 -11.17 -18.89
C VAL A 399 -21.04 -10.96 -18.87
N VAL A 400 -21.62 -10.90 -17.67
CA VAL A 400 -22.97 -10.37 -17.46
C VAL A 400 -22.84 -8.94 -16.93
N ILE A 401 -23.33 -7.97 -17.71
CA ILE A 401 -23.33 -6.55 -17.33
C ILE A 401 -24.76 -6.15 -16.95
N THR A 402 -24.92 -5.60 -15.74
CA THR A 402 -26.19 -5.10 -15.22
C THR A 402 -26.06 -3.63 -14.80
N ASN A 403 -27.17 -2.89 -14.86
CA ASN A 403 -27.22 -1.54 -14.34
C ASN A 403 -27.44 -1.60 -12.82
N PRO A 404 -26.51 -1.13 -11.97
CA PRO A 404 -26.82 -0.89 -10.57
C PRO A 404 -27.88 0.20 -10.54
N THR A 405 -28.96 -0.04 -9.82
CA THR A 405 -30.18 0.80 -9.80
C THR A 405 -30.00 2.18 -9.12
N ALA A 406 -28.76 2.64 -8.87
CA ALA A 406 -28.44 3.86 -8.12
C ALA A 406 -27.50 4.88 -8.83
N SER A 407 -26.68 4.48 -9.81
CA SER A 407 -25.77 5.39 -10.55
C SER A 407 -26.03 5.34 -12.06
N LEU A 408 -25.99 6.50 -12.72
CA LEU A 408 -26.23 6.61 -14.16
C LEU A 408 -25.04 6.11 -15.00
N PHE A 409 -23.83 6.16 -14.44
CA PHE A 409 -22.56 5.90 -15.12
C PHE A 409 -21.82 4.67 -14.60
N GLU A 410 -22.38 3.92 -13.65
CA GLU A 410 -21.81 2.65 -13.21
C GLU A 410 -22.53 1.46 -13.83
N ARG A 411 -21.81 0.36 -14.00
CA ARG A 411 -22.32 -0.96 -14.38
C ARG A 411 -21.71 -2.00 -13.46
N ARG A 412 -22.49 -3.02 -13.10
CA ARG A 412 -21.98 -4.19 -12.39
C ARG A 412 -21.68 -5.28 -13.39
N PHE A 413 -20.44 -5.78 -13.39
CA PHE A 413 -20.03 -6.92 -14.19
C PHE A 413 -19.92 -8.16 -13.32
N CYS A 414 -20.19 -9.33 -13.89
CA CYS A 414 -19.94 -10.62 -13.25
C CYS A 414 -19.51 -11.65 -14.30
N PHE A 415 -18.47 -12.41 -13.97
CA PHE A 415 -18.05 -13.60 -14.70
C PHE A 415 -18.36 -14.84 -13.87
N THR A 416 -18.89 -15.88 -14.50
CA THR A 416 -18.99 -17.20 -13.86
C THR A 416 -17.74 -17.99 -14.17
N VAL A 417 -16.93 -18.24 -13.14
CA VAL A 417 -15.67 -18.98 -13.18
C VAL A 417 -15.94 -20.44 -12.86
N ASP A 418 -15.46 -21.34 -13.73
CA ASP A 418 -15.55 -22.78 -13.50
C ASP A 418 -14.25 -23.25 -12.83
N PRO A 419 -14.31 -23.67 -11.55
CA PRO A 419 -13.12 -24.08 -10.83
C PRO A 419 -12.46 -25.35 -11.38
N SER A 420 -13.18 -26.17 -12.15
CA SER A 420 -12.67 -27.46 -12.64
C SER A 420 -11.54 -27.33 -13.69
N ILE A 421 -11.30 -26.13 -14.20
CA ILE A 421 -10.26 -25.81 -15.18
C ILE A 421 -8.89 -25.65 -14.51
N TYR A 422 -8.87 -25.34 -13.21
CA TYR A 422 -7.65 -25.03 -12.47
C TYR A 422 -7.13 -26.23 -11.70
N SER A 423 -5.82 -26.23 -11.43
CA SER A 423 -5.11 -27.29 -10.70
C SER A 423 -4.52 -26.73 -9.40
N ASN A 424 -3.83 -27.56 -8.61
CA ASN A 424 -3.13 -27.12 -7.40
C ASN A 424 -2.19 -25.94 -7.72
N GLY A 425 -2.57 -24.74 -7.29
CA GLY A 425 -1.87 -23.50 -7.58
C GLY A 425 -2.63 -22.30 -7.04
N ASP A 426 -1.95 -21.16 -7.05
CA ASP A 426 -2.47 -19.86 -6.63
C ASP A 426 -2.60 -18.96 -7.86
N TYR A 427 -3.69 -18.22 -7.92
CA TYR A 427 -4.09 -17.45 -9.09
C TYR A 427 -4.58 -16.05 -8.72
N THR A 428 -4.27 -15.09 -9.58
CA THR A 428 -4.75 -13.70 -9.52
C THR A 428 -5.68 -13.40 -10.67
N PHE A 429 -6.70 -12.61 -10.38
CA PHE A 429 -7.66 -12.10 -11.34
C PHE A 429 -7.22 -10.75 -11.89
N VAL A 430 -7.30 -10.61 -13.21
CA VAL A 430 -7.10 -9.34 -13.91
C VAL A 430 -8.33 -9.06 -14.75
N ALA A 431 -9.14 -8.11 -14.31
CA ALA A 431 -10.31 -7.67 -15.04
C ALA A 431 -9.92 -6.52 -15.97
N ILE A 432 -10.32 -6.60 -17.24
CA ILE A 432 -10.02 -5.60 -18.26
C ILE A 432 -11.33 -5.17 -18.91
N ALA A 433 -11.61 -3.87 -18.92
CA ALA A 433 -12.70 -3.28 -19.71
C ALA A 433 -12.11 -2.49 -20.87
N ASN A 434 -12.54 -2.81 -22.09
CA ASN A 434 -12.16 -2.13 -23.31
C ASN A 434 -13.31 -1.22 -23.76
N PHE A 435 -13.04 0.08 -23.88
CA PHE A 435 -14.02 1.09 -24.33
C PHE A 435 -13.93 1.40 -25.83
N GLY A 436 -13.18 0.61 -26.58
CA GLY A 436 -12.89 0.72 -28.02
C GLY A 436 -11.60 1.49 -28.30
N THR A 437 -11.35 2.53 -27.51
CA THR A 437 -10.24 3.46 -27.71
C THR A 437 -9.15 3.36 -26.65
N HIS A 438 -9.49 2.84 -25.47
CA HIS A 438 -8.57 2.59 -24.37
C HIS A 438 -9.10 1.42 -23.54
N GLU A 439 -8.22 0.85 -22.73
CA GLU A 439 -8.53 -0.20 -21.79
C GLU A 439 -8.23 0.29 -20.38
N VAL A 440 -9.09 -0.09 -19.44
CA VAL A 440 -8.82 0.02 -18.01
C VAL A 440 -8.74 -1.37 -17.43
N SER A 441 -7.80 -1.57 -16.52
CA SER A 441 -7.60 -2.84 -15.85
C SER A 441 -7.58 -2.66 -14.34
N ASP A 442 -8.08 -3.67 -13.64
CA ASP A 442 -7.91 -3.84 -12.21
C ASP A 442 -7.30 -5.21 -11.99
N PHE A 443 -6.17 -5.21 -11.30
CA PHE A 443 -5.63 -6.41 -10.68
C PHE A 443 -6.45 -6.59 -9.40
N GLY A 444 -6.76 -7.83 -8.99
CA GLY A 444 -7.43 -8.09 -7.71
C GLY A 444 -6.65 -7.53 -6.51
N ALA A 445 -6.88 -8.05 -5.31
CA ALA A 445 -6.15 -7.51 -4.16
C ALA A 445 -4.65 -7.83 -4.31
N THR A 446 -3.83 -6.84 -4.67
CA THR A 446 -2.40 -7.03 -4.92
C THR A 446 -1.73 -7.50 -3.62
N ASN A 447 -0.96 -8.59 -3.69
CA ASN A 447 -0.42 -9.36 -2.55
C ASN A 447 -1.41 -10.30 -1.85
N SER A 448 -2.59 -10.54 -2.42
CA SER A 448 -3.49 -11.60 -2.00
C SER A 448 -3.78 -12.54 -3.16
N ILE A 449 -3.89 -13.83 -2.85
CA ILE A 449 -4.28 -14.86 -3.81
C ILE A 449 -5.80 -14.74 -4.02
N ASP A 450 -6.22 -14.33 -5.22
CA ASP A 450 -7.66 -14.20 -5.53
C ASP A 450 -8.35 -15.57 -5.63
N LEU A 451 -7.63 -16.59 -6.11
CA LEU A 451 -8.12 -17.96 -6.23
C LEU A 451 -7.01 -18.95 -5.87
N SER A 452 -7.20 -19.72 -4.80
CA SER A 452 -6.26 -20.77 -4.38
C SER A 452 -6.86 -22.16 -4.53
N PHE A 453 -6.07 -23.07 -5.09
CA PHE A 453 -6.30 -24.53 -5.06
C PHE A 453 -5.23 -25.25 -4.24
N ASN A 454 -4.45 -24.51 -3.45
CA ASN A 454 -3.31 -25.04 -2.72
C ASN A 454 -3.71 -25.40 -1.28
N SER A 455 -3.84 -26.70 -0.99
CA SER A 455 -4.02 -27.20 0.39
C SER A 455 -2.84 -26.89 1.31
N ASN A 456 -1.66 -26.58 0.76
CA ASN A 456 -0.44 -26.37 1.54
C ASN A 456 -0.37 -24.99 2.18
N ALA A 457 -1.11 -23.99 1.69
CA ALA A 457 -1.13 -22.66 2.28
C ALA A 457 -1.52 -22.71 3.77
N ALA A 458 -2.55 -23.50 4.13
CA ALA A 458 -2.98 -23.68 5.52
C ALA A 458 -1.90 -24.29 6.44
N VAL A 459 -0.96 -25.07 5.89
CA VAL A 459 0.14 -25.65 6.66
C VAL A 459 1.37 -24.74 6.68
N LEU A 460 1.64 -24.02 5.59
CA LEU A 460 2.72 -23.04 5.51
C LEU A 460 2.47 -21.84 6.43
N ASP A 461 1.22 -21.44 6.60
CA ASP A 461 0.80 -20.37 7.52
C ASP A 461 0.54 -20.87 8.94
N SER A 462 0.85 -22.13 9.25
CA SER A 462 0.61 -22.70 10.57
C SER A 462 1.69 -22.27 11.57
N PHE A 463 1.29 -22.04 12.82
CA PHE A 463 2.20 -21.61 13.88
C PHE A 463 1.85 -22.25 15.22
N VAL A 464 2.84 -22.42 16.10
CA VAL A 464 2.63 -23.05 17.42
C VAL A 464 2.72 -21.99 18.53
N VAL A 465 1.69 -21.89 19.36
CA VAL A 465 1.64 -21.01 20.55
C VAL A 465 1.19 -21.82 21.75
N ARG A 466 1.94 -21.78 22.85
CA ARG A 466 1.59 -22.45 24.12
C ARG A 466 1.30 -23.97 24.00
N GLY A 467 1.91 -24.62 23.01
CA GLY A 467 1.69 -26.05 22.75
C GLY A 467 0.39 -26.36 22.00
N ASP A 468 -0.32 -25.34 21.52
CA ASP A 468 -1.37 -25.47 20.52
C ASP A 468 -0.79 -25.11 19.14
N LEU A 469 -1.09 -25.94 18.14
CA LEU A 469 -0.81 -25.68 16.73
C LEU A 469 -2.01 -24.95 16.13
N TYR A 470 -1.79 -23.80 15.51
CA TYR A 470 -2.77 -22.96 14.84
C TYR A 470 -2.56 -22.98 13.32
N TRP A 471 -3.62 -22.73 12.57
CA TRP A 471 -3.60 -22.51 11.11
C TRP A 471 -4.66 -21.47 10.71
N THR A 472 -4.67 -21.09 9.43
CA THR A 472 -5.60 -20.11 8.86
C THR A 472 -7.05 -20.61 8.92
N ASP A 473 -7.93 -19.85 9.58
CA ASP A 473 -9.35 -20.19 9.73
C ASP A 473 -10.09 -20.00 8.39
N SER A 474 -10.42 -21.10 7.73
CA SER A 474 -10.95 -21.15 6.36
C SER A 474 -12.15 -22.07 6.18
N GLU A 475 -12.48 -22.91 7.17
CA GLU A 475 -13.50 -23.95 7.06
C GLU A 475 -14.28 -24.10 8.38
N GLU A 476 -15.50 -24.65 8.32
CA GLU A 476 -16.29 -24.93 9.54
C GLU A 476 -15.72 -26.10 10.37
N SER A 477 -14.89 -26.94 9.75
CA SER A 477 -14.21 -28.06 10.42
C SER A 477 -12.97 -28.51 9.64
N TYR A 478 -12.00 -29.04 10.36
CA TYR A 478 -10.69 -29.43 9.84
C TYR A 478 -10.41 -30.89 10.17
N ASP A 479 -10.22 -31.73 9.15
CA ASP A 479 -9.69 -33.08 9.38
C ASP A 479 -8.17 -33.00 9.47
N LEU A 480 -7.61 -33.54 10.54
CA LEU A 480 -6.18 -33.55 10.83
C LEU A 480 -5.68 -34.98 10.88
N GLU A 481 -4.48 -35.19 10.37
CA GLU A 481 -3.74 -36.44 10.52
C GLU A 481 -2.37 -36.18 11.12
N PHE A 482 -1.94 -37.08 11.99
CA PHE A 482 -0.64 -37.10 12.61
C PHE A 482 -0.05 -38.50 12.49
N LEU A 483 1.25 -38.57 12.20
CA LEU A 483 1.96 -39.81 11.94
C LEU A 483 3.37 -39.75 12.49
N VAL A 484 3.75 -40.77 13.25
CA VAL A 484 5.13 -40.97 13.72
C VAL A 484 5.84 -41.90 12.75
N ASP A 485 6.91 -41.44 12.13
CA ASP A 485 7.75 -42.25 11.27
C ASP A 485 9.22 -41.79 11.30
N SER A 486 10.08 -42.52 10.58
CA SER A 486 11.51 -42.21 10.51
C SER A 486 11.85 -40.92 9.75
N VAL A 487 10.87 -40.26 9.10
CA VAL A 487 11.10 -39.01 8.36
C VAL A 487 11.31 -37.88 9.36
N CYS A 488 10.38 -37.70 10.30
CA CYS A 488 10.48 -36.65 11.32
C CYS A 488 11.12 -37.12 12.64
N CYS A 489 11.25 -38.43 12.86
CA CYS A 489 11.80 -39.02 14.08
C CYS A 489 13.02 -39.93 13.84
N PRO A 490 14.13 -39.44 13.25
CA PRO A 490 15.24 -40.29 12.79
C PRO A 490 16.03 -40.97 13.91
N ASN A 491 16.03 -40.42 15.14
CA ASN A 491 16.72 -40.99 16.30
C ASN A 491 15.81 -41.85 17.19
N SER A 492 14.52 -41.92 16.88
CA SER A 492 13.61 -42.77 17.62
C SER A 492 13.92 -44.22 17.26
N THR A 493 14.10 -45.09 18.25
CA THR A 493 14.30 -46.53 18.07
C THR A 493 13.05 -47.24 17.53
N VAL A 494 12.17 -46.52 16.82
CA VAL A 494 10.96 -47.03 16.16
C VAL A 494 11.38 -47.79 14.92
N ILE A 495 11.97 -48.95 15.17
CA ILE A 495 11.88 -50.09 14.28
C ILE A 495 10.77 -50.95 14.85
N ASP A 496 9.58 -50.79 14.28
CA ASP A 496 8.52 -51.79 14.19
C ASP A 496 7.85 -52.29 15.51
N PRO A 497 6.52 -52.51 15.52
CA PRO A 497 5.79 -52.92 14.32
C PRO A 497 4.85 -51.91 13.64
N ILE A 498 4.57 -50.73 14.19
CA ILE A 498 3.48 -49.89 13.65
C ILE A 498 3.79 -48.40 13.84
N PRO A 499 3.79 -47.58 12.77
CA PRO A 499 3.86 -46.13 12.93
C PRO A 499 2.64 -45.65 13.70
N ALA A 500 2.86 -44.92 14.79
CA ALA A 500 1.76 -44.36 15.57
C ALA A 500 1.03 -43.33 14.72
N TYR A 501 -0.28 -43.51 14.54
CA TYR A 501 -1.12 -42.67 13.72
C TYR A 501 -2.30 -42.17 14.54
N TYR A 502 -2.60 -40.88 14.42
CA TYR A 502 -3.71 -40.23 15.08
C TYR A 502 -4.41 -39.32 14.07
N ALA A 503 -5.71 -39.47 13.93
CA ALA A 503 -6.53 -38.60 13.10
C ALA A 503 -7.68 -38.04 13.92
N THR A 504 -8.03 -36.79 13.69
CA THR A 504 -9.12 -36.12 14.41
C THR A 504 -9.72 -35.03 13.55
N THR A 505 -10.99 -34.70 13.80
CA THR A 505 -11.64 -33.53 13.22
C THR A 505 -11.81 -32.48 14.32
N VAL A 506 -11.43 -31.24 14.05
CA VAL A 506 -11.62 -30.11 14.98
C VAL A 506 -12.49 -29.03 14.32
N THR A 507 -13.27 -28.30 15.09
CA THR A 507 -14.09 -27.17 14.61
C THR A 507 -13.43 -25.82 14.86
N GLU A 508 -12.29 -25.83 15.54
CA GLU A 508 -11.49 -24.65 15.85
C GLU A 508 -10.22 -24.74 14.99
N ASN A 509 -9.67 -23.59 14.60
CA ASN A 509 -8.48 -23.51 13.76
C ASN A 509 -7.17 -23.79 14.52
N HIS A 510 -7.25 -24.57 15.61
CA HIS A 510 -6.11 -24.97 16.40
C HIS A 510 -6.31 -26.35 17.03
N ILE A 511 -5.20 -26.97 17.45
CA ILE A 511 -5.20 -28.22 18.19
C ILE A 511 -4.06 -28.28 19.21
N ASN A 512 -4.40 -28.80 20.38
CA ASN A 512 -3.44 -29.01 21.45
C ASN A 512 -2.47 -30.15 21.15
N LEU A 513 -1.19 -29.82 20.95
CA LEU A 513 -0.13 -30.77 20.64
C LEU A 513 0.18 -31.72 21.80
N TYR A 514 -0.09 -31.35 23.07
CA TYR A 514 0.04 -32.30 24.18
C TYR A 514 -0.98 -33.43 24.07
N SER A 515 -2.20 -33.09 23.67
CA SER A 515 -3.24 -34.09 23.43
C SER A 515 -2.86 -35.02 22.28
N VAL A 516 -2.27 -34.48 21.22
CA VAL A 516 -1.74 -35.26 20.08
C VAL A 516 -0.58 -36.16 20.50
N ALA A 517 0.44 -35.60 21.17
CA ALA A 517 1.60 -36.33 21.65
C ALA A 517 1.22 -37.46 22.61
N ALA A 518 0.26 -37.21 23.52
CA ALA A 518 -0.27 -38.24 24.42
C ALA A 518 -1.03 -39.36 23.69
N LYS A 519 -1.70 -39.05 22.56
CA LYS A 519 -2.37 -40.05 21.73
C LYS A 519 -1.39 -40.89 20.92
N LEU A 520 -0.35 -40.27 20.40
CA LEU A 520 0.70 -40.93 19.64
C LEU A 520 1.68 -41.68 20.55
N ASN A 521 1.84 -41.24 21.81
CA ASN A 521 2.90 -41.65 22.73
C ASN A 521 4.32 -41.33 22.19
N TYR A 522 4.43 -40.24 21.44
CA TYR A 522 5.68 -39.73 20.86
C TYR A 522 5.68 -38.20 20.86
N GLU A 523 6.88 -37.64 21.02
CA GLU A 523 7.13 -36.19 21.06
C GLU A 523 7.63 -35.63 19.72
N CYS A 524 7.66 -36.47 18.69
CA CYS A 524 7.94 -36.08 17.32
C CYS A 524 6.95 -36.81 16.41
N PHE A 525 6.42 -36.12 15.42
CA PHE A 525 5.46 -36.65 14.45
C PHE A 525 5.34 -35.67 13.29
N ARG A 526 4.90 -36.13 12.12
CA ARG A 526 4.39 -35.24 11.08
C ARG A 526 2.90 -35.06 11.23
N TRP A 527 2.40 -33.93 10.75
CA TRP A 527 0.98 -33.64 10.67
C TRP A 527 0.60 -33.16 9.27
N ARG A 528 -0.69 -33.23 8.96
CA ARG A 528 -1.29 -32.60 7.78
C ARG A 528 -2.75 -32.29 8.06
N ILE A 529 -3.30 -31.36 7.31
CA ILE A 529 -4.69 -30.91 7.39
C ILE A 529 -5.38 -31.16 6.07
N LYS A 530 -6.65 -31.56 6.14
CA LYS A 530 -7.52 -31.63 4.98
C LYS A 530 -8.33 -30.36 4.92
N THR A 531 -8.18 -29.65 3.82
CA THR A 531 -9.04 -28.53 3.46
C THR A 531 -10.04 -28.99 2.39
N SER A 532 -10.93 -28.09 1.96
CA SER A 532 -11.76 -28.31 0.77
C SER A 532 -10.93 -28.63 -0.50
N CYS A 533 -9.65 -28.25 -0.53
CA CYS A 533 -8.69 -28.53 -1.59
C CYS A 533 -8.14 -29.97 -1.58
N GLY A 534 -8.34 -30.70 -0.48
CA GLY A 534 -7.70 -32.00 -0.25
C GLY A 534 -6.72 -31.97 0.93
N TRP A 535 -5.92 -33.03 1.05
CA TRP A 535 -4.90 -33.11 2.09
C TRP A 535 -3.71 -32.24 1.73
N SER A 536 -3.27 -31.42 2.67
CA SER A 536 -1.97 -30.77 2.61
C SER A 536 -0.84 -31.80 2.56
N GLU A 537 0.33 -31.34 2.14
CA GLU A 537 1.58 -32.05 2.37
C GLU A 537 1.81 -32.28 3.86
N TRP A 538 2.66 -33.26 4.16
CA TRP A 538 3.04 -33.59 5.52
C TRP A 538 4.10 -32.63 6.05
N CYS A 539 3.95 -32.21 7.31
CA CYS A 539 4.91 -31.34 7.97
C CYS A 539 5.38 -31.87 9.32
N CYS A 540 6.68 -31.83 9.57
CA CYS A 540 7.27 -32.32 10.82
C CYS A 540 7.01 -31.37 12.00
N LEU A 541 6.64 -31.93 13.15
CA LEU A 541 6.52 -31.26 14.44
C LEU A 541 7.30 -32.03 15.51
N THR A 542 7.86 -31.29 16.46
CA THR A 542 8.43 -31.83 17.69
C THR A 542 7.92 -31.03 18.89
N THR A 543 7.57 -31.73 19.97
CA THR A 543 7.11 -31.14 21.25
C THR A 543 8.23 -31.31 22.28
N TYR A 544 8.70 -30.24 22.92
CA TYR A 544 9.79 -30.32 23.90
C TYR A 544 9.28 -30.61 25.31
N PHE A 545 9.80 -31.63 26.03
CA PHE A 545 10.00 -31.60 27.50
C PHE A 545 11.10 -32.57 28.03
N GLY A 546 12.21 -32.01 28.53
CA GLY A 546 12.85 -32.45 29.80
C GLY A 546 13.74 -33.71 29.86
N TYR A 547 15.07 -33.47 29.86
CA TYR A 547 16.19 -34.30 30.35
C TYR A 547 16.58 -35.59 29.59
N ASP A 548 17.85 -35.59 29.14
CA ASP A 548 18.64 -36.67 28.51
C ASP A 548 18.36 -37.00 27.02
N PHE A 549 18.80 -36.10 26.13
CA PHE A 549 19.32 -36.48 24.80
C PHE A 549 20.78 -35.99 24.65
N PRO A 550 21.62 -36.67 23.85
CA PRO A 550 23.07 -36.47 23.89
C PRO A 550 23.46 -35.07 23.43
N SER A 551 24.42 -34.47 24.14
CA SER A 551 24.93 -33.09 24.10
C SER A 551 25.55 -32.61 22.77
N ASN A 552 25.28 -33.25 21.63
CA ASN A 552 26.03 -33.05 20.40
C ASN A 552 25.15 -32.79 19.16
N ALA A 553 23.83 -32.67 19.32
CA ALA A 553 22.97 -32.22 18.23
C ALA A 553 23.02 -30.69 18.17
N TYR A 554 23.55 -30.18 17.06
CA TYR A 554 23.51 -28.77 16.70
C TYR A 554 22.07 -28.26 16.77
N TRP A 555 21.88 -27.20 17.54
CA TRP A 555 20.61 -26.48 17.69
C TRP A 555 20.39 -25.66 16.42
N GLY A 556 19.31 -25.97 15.73
CA GLY A 556 18.91 -25.29 14.50
C GLY A 556 18.09 -26.22 13.62
N ASN A 557 16.93 -25.72 13.21
CA ASN A 557 16.12 -26.20 12.10
C ASN A 557 15.31 -27.47 12.37
N ALA A 558 13.99 -27.27 12.49
CA ALA A 558 13.03 -28.27 12.05
C ALA A 558 13.41 -28.65 10.61
N TYR A 559 13.87 -29.88 10.42
CA TYR A 559 14.19 -30.42 9.12
C TYR A 559 12.89 -30.67 8.35
N GLU A 560 12.41 -29.68 7.61
CA GLU A 560 12.17 -29.74 6.15
C GLU A 560 11.82 -28.31 5.63
N PRO A 561 12.45 -27.79 4.56
CA PRO A 561 12.21 -26.43 4.05
C PRO A 561 10.79 -26.15 3.50
N ALA A 562 9.87 -27.13 3.58
CA ALA A 562 8.56 -27.07 2.95
C ALA A 562 7.42 -26.67 3.90
N CYS A 563 7.72 -26.38 5.17
CA CYS A 563 6.69 -26.17 6.20
C CYS A 563 6.84 -24.87 6.99
N TYR A 564 7.98 -24.19 6.89
CA TYR A 564 8.29 -22.97 7.63
C TYR A 564 9.27 -22.11 6.80
N ASP A 565 8.87 -20.89 6.45
CA ASP A 565 9.78 -19.83 5.94
C ASP A 565 10.14 -18.82 7.05
N GLY A 566 10.64 -19.33 8.18
CA GLY A 566 11.05 -18.45 9.27
C GLY A 566 11.59 -19.19 10.47
N SER A 567 12.69 -18.72 11.05
CA SER A 567 13.22 -19.29 12.28
C SER A 567 12.30 -18.94 13.46
N ILE A 568 11.86 -19.97 14.18
CA ILE A 568 11.06 -19.88 15.40
C ILE A 568 11.95 -19.33 16.54
N ASN A 569 11.70 -18.10 16.98
CA ASN A 569 12.19 -17.62 18.29
C ASN A 569 11.13 -17.91 19.34
N LEU A 570 11.36 -18.93 20.17
CA LEU A 570 10.51 -19.23 21.33
C LEU A 570 10.79 -18.20 22.44
N CYS A 571 9.71 -17.67 23.01
CA CYS A 571 9.77 -16.97 24.28
C CYS A 571 9.93 -17.96 25.43
N GLU A 572 11.02 -17.84 26.19
CA GLU A 572 11.21 -18.64 27.41
C GLU A 572 10.11 -18.33 28.45
N PRO A 573 9.68 -19.31 29.26
CA PRO A 573 8.54 -19.13 30.16
C PRO A 573 8.83 -18.18 31.32
N PHE A 574 10.06 -18.15 31.85
CA PHE A 574 10.44 -17.24 32.91
C PHE A 574 11.91 -16.83 32.89
N LEU A 575 12.26 -15.79 33.64
CA LEU A 575 13.64 -15.32 33.86
C LEU A 575 13.85 -15.02 35.34
N TYR A 576 15.01 -15.40 35.86
CA TYR A 576 15.56 -14.82 37.09
C TYR A 576 16.77 -13.95 36.72
N GLU A 577 16.65 -12.64 36.92
CA GLU A 577 17.65 -11.65 36.51
C GLU A 577 18.38 -11.07 37.72
N ALA A 578 19.68 -11.34 37.80
CA ALA A 578 20.56 -10.92 38.89
C ALA A 578 21.79 -10.14 38.41
N ASP A 579 22.03 -10.08 37.10
CA ASP A 579 23.21 -9.45 36.54
C ASP A 579 23.00 -7.93 36.38
N PRO A 580 23.95 -7.09 36.84
CA PRO A 580 23.83 -5.65 36.72
C PRO A 580 23.84 -5.20 35.24
N VAL A 581 22.92 -4.29 34.90
CA VAL A 581 22.88 -3.68 33.55
C VAL A 581 23.90 -2.55 33.49
N ALA A 582 24.78 -2.57 32.49
CA ALA A 582 25.86 -1.59 32.35
C ALA A 582 25.34 -0.15 32.13
N ALA A 583 26.15 0.85 32.48
CA ALA A 583 25.78 2.25 32.27
C ALA A 583 25.74 2.61 30.77
N ASN A 584 24.76 3.42 30.36
CA ASN A 584 24.51 3.83 28.96
C ASN A 584 24.17 2.67 27.97
N SER A 585 23.67 1.53 28.46
CA SER A 585 23.23 0.42 27.59
C SER A 585 21.71 0.30 27.54
N SER A 586 21.20 -0.46 26.57
CA SER A 586 19.78 -0.88 26.53
C SER A 586 19.66 -2.39 26.66
N GLN A 587 18.70 -2.88 27.45
CA GLN A 587 18.40 -4.31 27.61
C GLN A 587 16.90 -4.52 27.52
N PHE A 588 16.49 -5.53 26.75
CA PHE A 588 15.09 -5.94 26.65
C PHE A 588 15.00 -7.44 26.88
N GLU A 589 14.16 -7.84 27.84
CA GLU A 589 13.88 -9.24 28.14
C GLU A 589 12.37 -9.46 28.10
N GLN A 590 11.94 -10.49 27.39
CA GLN A 590 10.54 -10.92 27.37
C GLN A 590 10.39 -12.37 27.82
N ARG A 591 9.34 -12.69 28.58
CA ARG A 591 9.03 -14.05 29.04
C ARG A 591 7.53 -14.34 28.94
N GLU A 592 7.18 -15.60 28.73
CA GLU A 592 5.78 -15.99 28.59
C GLU A 592 4.98 -15.82 29.88
N GLN A 593 5.60 -16.13 31.03
CA GLN A 593 4.93 -16.16 32.32
C GLN A 593 5.44 -15.05 33.24
N TYR A 594 6.69 -15.08 33.69
CA TYR A 594 7.16 -14.09 34.66
C TYR A 594 8.65 -13.79 34.59
N ILE A 595 9.04 -12.59 35.05
CA ILE A 595 10.44 -12.22 35.28
C ILE A 595 10.60 -11.88 36.76
N THR A 596 11.56 -12.49 37.44
CA THR A 596 11.94 -12.14 38.81
C THR A 596 13.30 -11.44 38.78
N ALA A 597 13.40 -10.21 39.27
CA ALA A 597 14.62 -9.40 39.17
C ALA A 597 15.16 -8.95 40.53
N VAL A 598 16.49 -9.03 40.70
CA VAL A 598 17.24 -8.58 41.89
C VAL A 598 18.44 -7.70 41.55
N ASN A 599 18.61 -7.38 40.27
CA ASN A 599 19.80 -6.75 39.71
C ASN A 599 19.83 -5.21 39.87
N ILE A 600 20.97 -4.62 39.51
CA ILE A 600 21.18 -3.16 39.54
C ILE A 600 21.18 -2.61 38.11
N ILE A 601 20.33 -1.63 37.82
CA ILE A 601 20.32 -0.90 36.55
C ILE A 601 21.16 0.37 36.72
N ASN A 602 22.31 0.44 36.06
CA ASN A 602 23.25 1.55 36.23
C ASN A 602 22.82 2.83 35.48
N ASN A 603 23.45 3.97 35.82
CA ASN A 603 23.08 5.29 35.31
C ASN A 603 22.98 5.35 33.76
N ASN A 604 21.98 6.07 33.24
CA ASN A 604 21.68 6.24 31.81
C ASN A 604 21.35 4.94 31.04
N ALA A 605 21.15 3.80 31.72
CA ALA A 605 20.70 2.58 31.05
C ALA A 605 19.17 2.60 30.82
N ASN A 606 18.72 1.93 29.76
CA ASN A 606 17.29 1.77 29.45
C ASN A 606 16.92 0.28 29.40
N VAL A 607 16.10 -0.17 30.34
CA VAL A 607 15.80 -1.59 30.54
C VAL A 607 14.30 -1.83 30.50
N MET A 608 13.88 -2.84 29.76
CA MET A 608 12.49 -3.26 29.68
C MET A 608 12.35 -4.76 29.95
N TYR A 609 11.54 -5.10 30.95
CA TYR A 609 11.14 -6.46 31.29
C TYR A 609 9.67 -6.64 30.97
N GLN A 610 9.37 -7.57 30.06
CA GLN A 610 8.03 -7.89 29.63
C GLN A 610 7.69 -9.32 30.02
N ALA A 611 6.59 -9.55 30.72
CA ALA A 611 6.19 -10.90 31.09
C ALA A 611 4.67 -11.07 31.09
N GLY A 612 4.15 -12.20 30.61
CA GLY A 612 2.70 -12.38 30.45
C GLY A 612 1.87 -12.32 31.73
N ASN A 613 2.41 -12.77 32.87
CA ASN A 613 1.70 -12.80 34.15
C ASN A 613 2.19 -11.72 35.12
N TYR A 614 3.49 -11.66 35.42
CA TYR A 614 4.03 -10.68 36.37
C TYR A 614 5.54 -10.44 36.22
N VAL A 615 6.00 -9.24 36.59
CA VAL A 615 7.41 -8.94 36.84
C VAL A 615 7.58 -8.70 38.34
N GLU A 616 8.30 -9.59 39.02
CA GLU A 616 8.52 -9.58 40.46
C GLU A 616 9.89 -8.96 40.79
N LEU A 617 9.91 -7.79 41.41
CA LEU A 617 11.14 -7.14 41.88
C LEU A 617 11.39 -7.52 43.33
N LEU A 618 12.46 -8.29 43.61
CA LEU A 618 12.79 -8.70 44.98
C LEU A 618 13.68 -7.66 45.67
N PRO A 619 13.81 -7.71 47.01
CA PRO A 619 14.76 -6.89 47.74
C PRO A 619 16.17 -6.99 47.13
N ASN A 620 16.82 -5.84 46.94
CA ASN A 620 18.11 -5.59 46.26
C ASN A 620 18.04 -5.20 44.77
N PHE A 621 16.87 -5.26 44.13
CA PHE A 621 16.69 -4.58 42.85
C PHE A 621 16.87 -3.06 43.00
N ASN A 622 17.70 -2.42 42.16
CA ASN A 622 17.97 -0.99 42.26
C ASN A 622 18.17 -0.32 40.88
N ALA A 623 17.33 0.66 40.55
CA ALA A 623 17.51 1.50 39.36
C ALA A 623 18.19 2.82 39.76
N LEU A 624 19.44 3.03 39.33
CA LEU A 624 20.26 4.18 39.70
C LEU A 624 19.87 5.45 38.94
N ASN A 625 20.40 6.61 39.37
CA ASN A 625 19.98 7.91 38.87
C ASN A 625 20.19 8.06 37.34
N SER A 626 19.21 8.67 36.67
CA SER A 626 19.15 8.82 35.20
C SER A 626 18.94 7.52 34.40
N SER A 627 18.72 6.36 35.03
CA SER A 627 18.28 5.15 34.32
C SER A 627 16.77 5.15 34.07
N VAL A 628 16.34 4.36 33.07
CA VAL A 628 14.93 4.11 32.76
C VAL A 628 14.69 2.60 32.89
N PHE A 629 13.75 2.22 33.74
CA PHE A 629 13.30 0.84 33.90
C PHE A 629 11.80 0.75 33.64
N THR A 630 11.41 -0.18 32.78
CA THR A 630 10.02 -0.44 32.41
C THR A 630 9.71 -1.90 32.68
N ALA A 631 8.66 -2.17 33.47
CA ALA A 631 8.09 -3.50 33.64
C ALA A 631 6.71 -3.53 32.97
N GLN A 632 6.49 -4.47 32.06
CA GLN A 632 5.26 -4.61 31.29
C GLN A 632 4.67 -6.00 31.47
N ILE A 633 3.34 -6.03 31.65
CA ILE A 633 2.59 -7.28 31.68
C ILE A 633 1.89 -7.40 30.34
N GLU A 634 2.56 -8.04 29.39
CA GLU A 634 2.09 -8.25 28.02
C GLU A 634 2.52 -9.65 27.57
N ASP A 635 1.69 -10.28 26.73
CA ASP A 635 2.00 -11.58 26.14
C ASP A 635 3.31 -11.52 25.37
N CYS A 636 4.05 -12.63 25.41
CA CYS A 636 5.33 -12.70 24.71
C CYS A 636 5.09 -12.83 23.21
N VAL A 637 5.66 -11.91 22.44
CA VAL A 637 5.48 -11.88 20.98
C VAL A 637 6.68 -12.59 20.37
N ALA A 638 6.42 -13.71 19.67
CA ALA A 638 7.45 -14.36 18.85
C ALA A 638 7.96 -13.31 17.86
N GLN A 639 9.26 -13.02 17.90
CA GLN A 639 9.85 -12.16 16.89
C GLN A 639 9.72 -12.86 15.54
N THR A 640 8.86 -12.34 14.66
CA THR A 640 8.89 -12.66 13.24
C THR A 640 10.30 -12.43 12.73
N VAL A 641 10.99 -13.51 12.35
CA VAL A 641 12.31 -13.36 11.74
C VAL A 641 12.12 -12.85 10.32
N PHE A 642 12.74 -11.69 10.10
CA PHE A 642 13.11 -11.14 8.81
C PHE A 642 13.79 -12.22 7.97
N THR A 643 13.22 -12.60 6.83
CA THR A 643 13.95 -13.31 5.78
C THR A 643 15.02 -12.35 5.25
N ILE A 644 16.24 -12.46 5.77
CA ILE A 644 17.41 -11.86 5.14
C ILE A 644 17.60 -12.65 3.84
N SER A 645 17.17 -12.09 2.71
CA SER A 645 17.72 -12.49 1.42
C SER A 645 19.21 -12.17 1.48
N GLY A 646 20.03 -13.21 1.68
CA GLY A 646 21.46 -13.04 1.78
C GLY A 646 22.00 -12.47 0.47
N ASP A 647 22.42 -11.20 0.49
CA ASP A 647 23.53 -10.80 -0.37
C ASP A 647 24.81 -10.87 0.46
N ARG A 648 25.67 -11.82 0.10
CA ARG A 648 27.00 -11.95 0.70
C ARG A 648 27.86 -10.80 0.18
N THR A 649 27.81 -9.65 0.83
CA THR A 649 28.93 -8.71 0.79
C THR A 649 29.17 -8.09 2.16
N LYS A 650 30.46 -8.09 2.54
CA LYS A 650 31.01 -7.63 3.82
C LYS A 650 30.82 -6.12 4.04
N ASP A 651 30.76 -5.83 5.34
CA ASP A 651 31.20 -4.62 6.07
C ASP A 651 30.37 -3.33 6.07
N ASP A 652 30.14 -2.94 7.33
CA ASP A 652 30.09 -1.62 7.95
C ASP A 652 28.82 -0.73 7.93
N THR A 653 28.26 -0.66 9.15
CA THR A 653 27.83 0.53 9.92
C THR A 653 26.45 1.15 9.71
N GLU A 654 25.73 1.15 10.85
CA GLU A 654 24.74 2.09 11.38
C GLU A 654 23.25 2.06 10.94
N ASN A 655 22.43 1.87 11.98
CA ASN A 655 21.10 2.44 12.26
C ASN A 655 19.94 2.08 11.33
N ASN A 656 19.24 0.99 11.68
CA ASN A 656 17.84 0.78 11.25
C ASN A 656 16.89 0.89 12.45
N ILE A 657 16.09 1.95 12.43
CA ILE A 657 14.87 2.16 13.19
C ILE A 657 13.75 1.40 12.48
N TYR A 658 12.96 0.59 13.19
CA TYR A 658 11.74 -0.02 12.63
C TYR A 658 10.50 0.31 13.49
N LEU A 659 9.45 0.70 12.79
CA LEU A 659 8.15 1.17 13.29
C LEU A 659 7.19 0.00 13.55
N VAL A 660 6.39 0.15 14.61
CA VAL A 660 5.36 -0.77 15.14
C VAL A 660 4.08 -0.72 14.29
N LYS A 661 3.38 -1.86 14.15
CA LYS A 661 1.95 -1.88 13.86
C LYS A 661 1.14 -2.80 14.78
N GLN A 662 -0.13 -2.39 14.90
CA GLN A 662 -1.11 -2.55 15.96
C GLN A 662 -1.87 -3.89 15.96
N SER A 663 -2.21 -4.38 17.15
CA SER A 663 -2.91 -5.64 17.45
C SER A 663 -4.43 -5.57 17.24
N ALA A 664 -5.03 -6.74 17.02
CA ALA A 664 -6.48 -6.99 17.00
C ALA A 664 -7.11 -6.80 18.41
N GLN A 665 -8.39 -6.38 18.43
CA GLN A 665 -9.17 -6.08 19.64
C GLN A 665 -9.45 -7.33 20.52
N PRO A 666 -9.53 -7.17 21.86
CA PRO A 666 -9.77 -8.26 22.81
C PRO A 666 -11.24 -8.71 22.89
N ASP A 667 -11.43 -9.99 23.20
CA ASP A 667 -12.72 -10.66 23.47
C ASP A 667 -13.50 -9.94 24.59
N ASN A 668 -14.77 -9.62 24.35
CA ASN A 668 -15.62 -8.82 25.23
C ASN A 668 -16.61 -9.64 26.08
N GLY A 669 -16.54 -10.98 26.03
CA GLY A 669 -17.38 -11.86 26.85
C GLY A 669 -18.84 -11.96 26.39
N PHE A 670 -19.13 -11.55 25.15
CA PHE A 670 -20.45 -11.67 24.52
C PHE A 670 -20.38 -12.47 23.22
N ASN A 671 -21.14 -13.56 23.16
CA ASN A 671 -21.30 -14.35 21.94
C ASN A 671 -22.66 -14.08 21.32
N VAL A 672 -22.69 -13.51 20.10
CA VAL A 672 -23.93 -13.18 19.39
C VAL A 672 -24.05 -13.97 18.10
N TYR A 673 -25.09 -14.80 17.99
CA TYR A 673 -25.26 -15.72 16.86
C TYR A 673 -26.74 -16.01 16.54
N PRO A 674 -27.10 -16.32 15.28
CA PRO A 674 -26.26 -16.15 14.10
C PRO A 674 -26.03 -14.65 13.80
N ASN A 675 -24.86 -14.36 13.23
CA ASN A 675 -24.51 -13.03 12.75
C ASN A 675 -23.52 -13.19 11.58
N PRO A 676 -23.94 -13.04 10.30
CA PRO A 676 -25.20 -12.44 9.86
C PRO A 676 -26.48 -13.21 10.24
N THR A 677 -27.63 -12.52 10.25
CA THR A 677 -28.95 -13.10 10.58
C THR A 677 -30.04 -12.68 9.59
N GLU A 678 -30.98 -13.59 9.31
CA GLU A 678 -32.22 -13.29 8.56
C GLU A 678 -33.30 -12.59 9.42
N GLY A 679 -33.04 -12.43 10.73
CA GLY A 679 -33.92 -11.68 11.62
C GLY A 679 -34.05 -12.19 13.05
N MET A 680 -33.46 -13.33 13.41
CA MET A 680 -33.43 -13.82 14.79
C MET A 680 -31.98 -13.98 15.24
N LEU A 681 -31.61 -13.37 16.36
CA LEU A 681 -30.27 -13.50 16.94
C LEU A 681 -30.34 -13.81 18.44
N SER A 682 -29.40 -14.61 18.90
CA SER A 682 -29.20 -15.01 20.29
C SER A 682 -27.94 -14.36 20.82
N VAL A 683 -28.02 -13.78 22.01
CA VAL A 683 -26.90 -13.19 22.74
C VAL A 683 -26.64 -14.04 23.97
N ARG A 684 -25.51 -14.73 24.02
CA ARG A 684 -25.04 -15.47 25.18
C ARG A 684 -23.96 -14.67 25.90
N SER A 685 -24.09 -14.54 27.21
CA SER A 685 -23.06 -14.00 28.08
C SER A 685 -23.11 -14.66 29.45
N ASP A 686 -21.95 -14.84 30.06
CA ASP A 686 -21.80 -15.30 31.44
C ASP A 686 -21.94 -14.15 32.45
N ILE A 687 -22.09 -12.91 31.96
CA ILE A 687 -22.26 -11.69 32.76
C ILE A 687 -23.72 -11.25 32.75
N LYS A 688 -24.22 -10.77 33.90
CA LYS A 688 -25.58 -10.24 34.01
C LYS A 688 -25.72 -8.93 33.23
N VAL A 689 -26.59 -8.91 32.22
CA VAL A 689 -26.96 -7.70 31.46
C VAL A 689 -28.40 -7.29 31.77
N ASN A 690 -28.62 -6.01 32.06
CA ASN A 690 -29.94 -5.48 32.40
C ASN A 690 -30.71 -4.95 31.17
N LEU A 691 -29.99 -4.48 30.15
CA LEU A 691 -30.55 -3.85 28.97
C LEU A 691 -29.75 -4.16 27.71
N PHE A 692 -30.41 -4.70 26.69
CA PHE A 692 -29.90 -4.72 25.33
C PHE A 692 -30.51 -3.60 24.50
N THR A 693 -29.68 -2.91 23.72
CA THR A 693 -30.12 -1.84 22.82
C THR A 693 -29.55 -2.10 21.43
N LEU A 694 -30.41 -2.03 20.41
CA LEU A 694 -30.03 -2.13 19.01
C LEU A 694 -30.15 -0.76 18.36
N THR A 695 -29.07 -0.27 17.75
CA THR A 695 -29.04 0.99 17.00
C THR A 695 -28.68 0.74 15.54
N ASP A 696 -29.13 1.60 14.63
CA ASP A 696 -28.62 1.59 13.25
C ASP A 696 -27.24 2.29 13.17
N MET A 697 -26.64 2.30 11.97
CA MET A 697 -25.35 2.96 11.70
C MET A 697 -25.35 4.47 11.92
N THR A 698 -26.51 5.11 12.02
CA THR A 698 -26.64 6.54 12.34
C THR A 698 -26.67 6.80 13.84
N GLY A 699 -26.66 5.74 14.66
CA GLY A 699 -26.79 5.80 16.11
C GLY A 699 -28.23 5.93 16.61
N LYS A 700 -29.23 5.83 15.72
CA LYS A 700 -30.64 5.89 16.09
C LYS A 700 -31.05 4.57 16.73
N GLU A 701 -31.68 4.64 17.89
CA GLU A 701 -32.19 3.47 18.60
C GLU A 701 -33.37 2.85 17.85
N ILE A 702 -33.21 1.58 17.48
CA ILE A 702 -34.17 0.79 16.70
C ILE A 702 -34.96 -0.14 17.62
N LYS A 703 -34.32 -0.71 18.65
CA LYS A 703 -34.99 -1.61 19.60
C LYS A 703 -34.30 -1.61 20.96
N ARG A 704 -35.10 -1.77 22.02
CA ARG A 704 -34.65 -1.87 23.41
C ARG A 704 -35.28 -3.08 24.09
N ILE A 705 -34.45 -3.93 24.70
CA ILE A 705 -34.87 -5.16 25.37
C ILE A 705 -34.36 -5.15 26.80
N SER A 706 -35.26 -5.00 27.78
CA SER A 706 -34.93 -5.15 29.20
C SER A 706 -34.81 -6.63 29.56
N ASN A 707 -33.67 -7.02 30.13
CA ASN A 707 -33.43 -8.38 30.58
C ASN A 707 -33.43 -8.43 32.12
N ASN A 708 -34.38 -9.19 32.68
CA ASN A 708 -34.48 -9.40 34.12
C ASN A 708 -33.83 -10.71 34.58
N GLN A 709 -33.16 -11.45 33.70
CA GLN A 709 -32.48 -12.71 34.03
C GLN A 709 -31.03 -12.46 34.48
N THR A 710 -30.54 -13.30 35.39
CA THR A 710 -29.23 -13.13 36.06
C THR A 710 -28.02 -13.60 35.25
N SER A 711 -28.21 -14.51 34.29
CA SER A 711 -27.26 -14.91 33.23
C SER A 711 -27.96 -15.90 32.28
N GLY A 712 -27.59 -15.93 31.00
CA GLY A 712 -28.19 -16.83 30.00
C GLY A 712 -28.32 -16.23 28.59
N GLU A 713 -28.83 -17.05 27.66
CA GLU A 713 -29.07 -16.69 26.25
C GLU A 713 -30.33 -15.83 26.10
N VAL A 714 -30.20 -14.65 25.49
CA VAL A 714 -31.31 -13.75 25.18
C VAL A 714 -31.57 -13.75 23.68
N ARG A 715 -32.82 -14.02 23.27
CA ARG A 715 -33.23 -13.99 21.85
C ARG A 715 -33.84 -12.65 21.48
N ILE A 716 -33.30 -12.04 20.42
CA ILE A 716 -33.74 -10.76 19.88
C ILE A 716 -34.25 -11.00 18.46
N ASN A 717 -35.53 -10.63 18.24
CA ASN A 717 -36.14 -10.64 16.92
C ASN A 717 -35.99 -9.26 16.27
N ILE A 718 -35.32 -9.22 15.12
CA ILE A 718 -35.09 -8.06 14.25
C ILE A 718 -35.67 -8.28 12.84
N SER A 719 -36.47 -9.33 12.61
CA SER A 719 -37.08 -9.67 11.31
C SER A 719 -37.89 -8.52 10.71
N GLU A 720 -38.42 -7.62 11.54
CA GLU A 720 -39.20 -6.45 11.12
C GLU A 720 -38.37 -5.27 10.58
N PHE A 721 -37.05 -5.25 10.76
CA PHE A 721 -36.19 -4.16 10.31
C PHE A 721 -35.59 -4.42 8.91
N PRO A 722 -35.22 -3.40 8.12
CA PRO A 722 -34.59 -3.63 6.82
C PRO A 722 -33.26 -4.39 6.92
N SER A 723 -32.85 -5.06 5.84
CA SER A 723 -31.48 -5.59 5.68
C SER A 723 -30.47 -4.46 5.85
N GLY A 724 -29.39 -4.71 6.58
CA GLY A 724 -28.39 -3.69 6.90
C GLY A 724 -27.60 -4.00 8.16
N ILE A 725 -26.77 -3.04 8.56
CA ILE A 725 -25.89 -3.15 9.73
C ILE A 725 -26.54 -2.46 10.93
N TYR A 726 -26.52 -3.15 12.06
CA TYR A 726 -26.97 -2.65 13.35
C TYR A 726 -25.85 -2.82 14.38
N LEU A 727 -25.82 -1.98 15.41
CA LEU A 727 -24.93 -2.14 16.56
C LEU A 727 -25.75 -2.62 17.74
N LEU A 728 -25.37 -3.77 18.30
CA LEU A 728 -25.95 -4.29 19.52
C LEU A 728 -25.10 -3.85 20.71
N SER A 729 -25.76 -3.26 21.69
CA SER A 729 -25.16 -2.80 22.94
C SER A 729 -25.77 -3.50 24.15
N ALA A 730 -24.95 -3.81 25.15
CA ALA A 730 -25.35 -4.31 26.47
C ALA A 730 -25.05 -3.24 27.52
N ASP A 731 -26.05 -2.81 28.29
CA ASP A 731 -25.95 -1.79 29.34
C ASP A 731 -25.25 -0.47 28.91
N GLY A 732 -25.35 -0.14 27.61
CA GLY A 732 -24.79 1.08 27.01
C GLY A 732 -23.42 0.92 26.35
N GLN A 733 -22.81 -0.28 26.41
CA GLN A 733 -21.56 -0.60 25.71
C GLN A 733 -21.85 -1.40 24.45
N VAL A 734 -21.28 -1.00 23.31
CA VAL A 734 -21.38 -1.77 22.06
C VAL A 734 -20.62 -3.08 22.23
N ILE A 735 -21.32 -4.19 22.00
CA ILE A 735 -20.77 -5.54 22.17
C ILE A 735 -20.60 -6.28 20.85
N GLN A 736 -21.43 -6.00 19.84
CA GLN A 736 -21.29 -6.65 18.53
C GLN A 736 -21.97 -5.84 17.43
N LYS A 737 -21.33 -5.79 16.25
CA LYS A 737 -21.97 -5.37 15.00
C LYS A 737 -22.82 -6.52 14.45
N ILE A 738 -24.12 -6.30 14.31
CA ILE A 738 -25.08 -7.26 13.73
C ILE A 738 -25.30 -6.95 12.25
N ILE A 739 -25.15 -7.97 11.40
CA ILE A 739 -25.46 -7.90 9.98
C ILE A 739 -26.80 -8.60 9.78
N LYS A 740 -27.82 -7.87 9.29
CA LYS A 740 -29.09 -8.45 8.89
C LYS A 740 -29.15 -8.54 7.37
N ASN A 741 -29.36 -9.74 6.85
CA ASN A 741 -29.54 -9.98 5.41
C ASN A 741 -30.92 -9.57 4.91
#